data_AF-A0A7S0UBI1-F1
#
_entry.id   AF-A0A7S0UBI1-F1
#
_cell.length_a   1.000
_cell.length_b   1.000
_cell.length_c   1.000
_cell.angle_alpha   90.00
_cell.angle_beta   90.00
_cell.angle_gamma   90.00
#
_symmetry.space_group_name_H-M   'P 1'
#
loop_
_entity.id
_entity.type
_entity.pdbx_description
1 polymer ?
#
loop_
_entity_poly.entity_id
_entity_poly.type
_entity_poly.pdbx_seq_one_letter_code
_entity_poly.pdbx_strand_id
1 'polypeptide(L)'
;ECKGGSYQMINFSPECASELCEYFTSPRKEPVREDGGPQAPTQSALMQGKENDSFRVLVRVRPFLDREKGSKGCAAVTDVQGFPRDPPPQRIVLTDPRNRRGGGEFVFDRVFHPGTQQEFCESAAQRCVESVVGMRSNATILAYGQTGSGKTFTMEGPAGGEGVLQYAVRRIFSNRAQGAKVLFQYVQLYNNDFLDLLDPPSEVGGGKRLSLADAANFHYLAGALLVPAQSPEEMLQLVAKGAMFRATGATNMNDASSRSHAILIIVVEPPGGGGPVKAGSAMYLVDLAGSERVKRSGVQGARFEEATMINGSLSTLGRVVLSLVERDGRPSSHIPYMDNSLTMLLKSGLGGNSVTVLVACITGADDSVDESTNTLRFAAQASHVKNAVAKKDKADQAAAEAAKITLQAKELSIGPEGWAEVPLDPPLKVWGSWAAGDGPVIICIHDKGKSASQFEKLLPLLGPRVLAPEWNIESEDCKKGTCFKNAELLLKLVDYLGVAKPTLFGIDAGAVIAGQFKRSYKTRVGSLVLLNMRLDHNEKSYKAANKKDPSIATAFMTGPFISYYIGDFSAPAETQHKMCKNLGKTTLMWPLCKGYLPDPQCTFSGNKIMMKMKDAMKATLVDSWQMDPEDMAKAVLKAATLPGGSSVKQLC
;
A
#
# COMPACT_ATOMS: atom_id res chain seq x y z
N GLU A 1 23.20 -0.74 48.08
CA GLU A 1 22.79 -0.13 49.36
C GLU A 1 21.71 -0.97 50.03
N CYS A 2 21.71 -1.05 51.36
CA CYS A 2 20.50 -1.32 52.12
C CYS A 2 20.04 -0.01 52.77
N LYS A 3 18.73 0.14 53.01
CA LYS A 3 18.16 1.36 53.63
C LYS A 3 18.83 1.63 54.99
N GLY A 4 19.53 2.76 55.12
CA GLY A 4 20.17 3.18 56.37
C GLY A 4 21.57 3.80 56.25
N GLY A 5 22.17 3.84 55.05
CA GLY A 5 23.47 4.51 54.83
C GLY A 5 24.69 3.74 55.34
N SER A 6 24.52 2.49 55.80
CA SER A 6 25.63 1.59 56.11
C SER A 6 26.17 0.94 54.83
N TYR A 7 27.40 1.28 54.46
CA TYR A 7 28.14 0.57 53.42
C TYR A 7 28.60 -0.78 53.97
N GLN A 8 28.07 -1.88 53.42
CA GLN A 8 28.68 -3.19 53.63
C GLN A 8 29.86 -3.34 52.66
N MET A 9 31.07 -3.33 53.20
CA MET A 9 32.26 -3.83 52.50
C MET A 9 32.08 -5.34 52.29
N ILE A 10 31.77 -5.74 51.05
CA ILE A 10 31.80 -7.14 50.66
C ILE A 10 33.28 -7.52 50.55
N ASN A 11 33.77 -8.28 51.54
CA ASN A 11 35.11 -8.86 51.48
C ASN A 11 35.11 -9.98 50.44
N PHE A 12 35.45 -9.62 49.19
CA PHE A 12 35.86 -10.58 48.19
C PHE A 12 37.16 -11.28 48.65
N SER A 13 37.31 -12.57 48.34
CA SER A 13 38.62 -13.20 48.45
C SER A 13 39.58 -12.57 47.43
N PRO A 14 40.92 -12.63 47.62
CA PRO A 14 41.87 -12.08 46.67
C PRO A 14 41.68 -12.59 45.24
N GLU A 15 41.26 -13.86 45.11
CA GLU A 15 40.99 -14.53 43.83
C GLU A 15 39.74 -13.93 43.16
N CYS A 16 38.64 -13.77 43.91
CA CYS A 16 37.41 -13.18 43.40
C CYS A 16 37.55 -11.68 43.07
N ALA A 17 38.36 -10.95 43.85
CA ALA A 17 38.74 -9.58 43.52
C ALA A 17 39.60 -9.51 42.25
N SER A 18 40.50 -10.47 42.04
CA SER A 18 41.31 -10.58 40.83
C SER A 18 40.45 -10.90 39.60
N GLU A 19 39.55 -11.88 39.68
CA GLU A 19 38.57 -12.19 38.61
C GLU A 19 37.70 -10.99 38.25
N LEU A 20 37.19 -10.25 39.25
CA LEU A 20 36.40 -9.04 39.00
C LEU A 20 37.24 -7.95 38.32
N CYS A 21 38.47 -7.70 38.79
CA CYS A 21 39.38 -6.77 38.14
C CYS A 21 39.70 -7.18 36.70
N GLU A 22 39.93 -8.48 36.45
CA GLU A 22 40.19 -9.02 35.11
C GLU A 22 38.94 -8.92 34.21
N TYR A 23 37.74 -9.15 34.75
CA TYR A 23 36.47 -8.92 34.05
C TYR A 23 36.21 -7.44 33.71
N PHE A 24 36.56 -6.49 34.61
CA PHE A 24 36.38 -5.06 34.36
C PHE A 24 37.43 -4.46 33.43
N THR A 25 38.65 -5.03 33.40
CA THR A 25 39.78 -4.50 32.60
C THR A 25 40.00 -5.23 31.28
N SER A 26 39.53 -6.47 31.13
CA SER A 26 39.62 -7.19 29.86
C SER A 26 38.79 -6.49 28.77
N PRO A 27 39.27 -6.50 27.50
CA PRO A 27 38.54 -5.86 26.42
C PRO A 27 37.23 -6.60 26.21
N ARG A 28 36.10 -5.93 26.51
CA ARG A 28 34.74 -6.44 26.29
C ARG A 28 34.57 -6.87 24.83
N LYS A 29 34.77 -8.16 24.57
CA LYS A 29 34.16 -8.82 23.43
C LYS A 29 32.66 -8.80 23.68
N GLU A 30 31.89 -8.40 22.68
CA GLU A 30 30.44 -8.62 22.72
C GLU A 30 30.21 -10.12 22.97
N PRO A 31 29.24 -10.50 23.83
CA PRO A 31 28.96 -11.90 24.09
C PRO A 31 28.59 -12.57 22.77
N VAL A 32 29.51 -13.36 22.24
CA VAL A 32 29.22 -14.25 21.12
C VAL A 32 28.26 -15.28 21.69
N ARG A 33 27.00 -15.21 21.27
CA ARG A 33 26.03 -16.29 21.51
C ARG A 33 26.65 -17.58 20.96
N GLU A 34 27.03 -18.49 21.86
CA GLU A 34 27.56 -19.81 21.50
C GLU A 34 26.47 -20.71 20.92
N ASP A 35 25.20 -20.40 21.23
CA ASP A 35 24.05 -20.85 20.47
C ASP A 35 23.99 -20.10 19.13
N GLY A 36 23.91 -20.85 18.02
CA GLY A 36 23.71 -20.33 16.66
C GLY A 36 22.32 -19.72 16.42
N GLY A 37 21.87 -18.85 17.32
CA GLY A 37 20.66 -18.06 17.22
C GLY A 37 20.70 -17.09 16.04
N PRO A 38 19.53 -16.55 15.62
CA PRO A 38 19.44 -15.67 14.47
C PRO A 38 20.32 -14.43 14.67
N GLN A 39 21.34 -14.31 13.83
CA GLN A 39 22.21 -13.14 13.81
C GLN A 39 21.44 -11.95 13.24
N ALA A 40 21.62 -10.76 13.82
CA ALA A 40 20.97 -9.53 13.34
C ALA A 40 21.26 -9.32 11.84
N PRO A 41 20.24 -9.05 10.99
CA PRO A 41 20.47 -8.95 9.56
C PRO A 41 21.40 -7.78 9.24
N THR A 42 22.52 -8.09 8.60
CA THR A 42 23.52 -7.11 8.14
C THR A 42 23.09 -6.40 6.87
N GLN A 43 22.16 -6.99 6.13
CA GLN A 43 21.55 -6.45 4.92
C GLN A 43 20.11 -5.97 5.18
N SER A 44 19.67 -4.93 4.49
CA SER A 44 18.28 -4.47 4.53
C SER A 44 17.31 -5.46 3.88
N ALA A 45 16.01 -5.33 4.20
CA ALA A 45 14.96 -6.19 3.66
C ALA A 45 14.94 -6.19 2.12
N LEU A 46 15.09 -5.02 1.50
CA LEU A 46 15.11 -4.88 0.03
C LEU A 46 16.34 -5.54 -0.62
N MET A 47 17.51 -5.58 0.04
CA MET A 47 18.65 -6.37 -0.45
C MET A 47 18.40 -7.87 -0.42
N GLN A 48 17.52 -8.34 0.47
CA GLN A 48 17.06 -9.73 0.53
C GLN A 48 15.83 -10.00 -0.36
N GLY A 49 15.41 -9.05 -1.21
CA GLY A 49 14.21 -9.18 -2.03
C GLY A 49 12.89 -9.18 -1.25
N LYS A 50 12.90 -8.71 0.01
CA LYS A 50 11.71 -8.61 0.86
C LYS A 50 11.17 -7.18 0.85
N GLU A 51 9.98 -7.01 0.28
CA GLU A 51 9.25 -5.75 0.37
C GLU A 51 8.54 -5.61 1.72
N ASN A 52 8.55 -4.38 2.27
CA ASN A 52 7.87 -4.05 3.52
C ASN A 52 7.03 -2.78 3.34
N ASP A 53 5.75 -2.95 3.03
CA ASP A 53 4.83 -1.81 2.88
C ASP A 53 4.45 -1.15 4.21
N SER A 54 4.63 -1.86 5.33
CA SER A 54 4.21 -1.45 6.67
C SER A 54 5.26 -0.61 7.40
N PHE A 55 6.53 -0.80 7.06
CA PHE A 55 7.68 -0.09 7.60
C PHE A 55 8.65 0.22 6.45
N ARG A 56 8.78 1.50 6.09
CA ARG A 56 9.69 1.97 5.04
C ARG A 56 10.88 2.72 5.62
N VAL A 57 11.99 2.70 4.88
CA VAL A 57 13.23 3.39 5.25
C VAL A 57 13.65 4.34 4.15
N LEU A 58 13.67 5.64 4.47
CA LEU A 58 14.18 6.69 3.61
C LEU A 58 15.55 7.14 4.13
N VAL A 59 16.53 7.32 3.25
CA VAL A 59 17.82 7.92 3.62
C VAL A 59 17.87 9.34 3.11
N ARG A 60 18.29 10.27 3.96
CA ARG A 60 18.54 11.66 3.59
C ARG A 60 20.01 11.99 3.80
N VAL A 61 20.73 12.24 2.70
CA VAL A 61 22.13 12.68 2.74
C VAL A 61 22.14 14.20 2.62
N ARG A 62 22.47 14.90 3.71
CA ARG A 62 22.52 16.37 3.66
C ARG A 62 23.76 16.88 2.89
N PRO A 63 23.70 18.10 2.30
CA PRO A 63 24.89 18.80 1.81
C PRO A 63 25.92 19.03 2.94
N PHE A 64 27.17 19.30 2.55
CA PHE A 64 28.22 19.69 3.49
C PHE A 64 27.93 21.06 4.12
N LEU A 65 28.18 21.16 5.42
CA LEU A 65 28.17 22.45 6.13
C LEU A 65 29.44 23.25 5.79
N ASP A 66 29.49 24.54 6.11
CA ASP A 66 30.67 25.38 5.83
C ASP A 66 31.98 24.80 6.42
N ARG A 67 31.90 24.25 7.64
CA ARG A 67 33.03 23.57 8.32
C ARG A 67 33.47 22.26 7.65
N GLU A 68 32.65 21.70 6.77
CA GLU A 68 32.85 20.41 6.07
C GLU A 68 33.18 20.62 4.57
N LYS A 69 33.29 21.86 4.09
CA LYS A 69 33.62 22.16 2.67
C LYS A 69 34.99 21.62 2.22
N GLY A 70 35.88 21.27 3.16
CA GLY A 70 37.16 20.60 2.90
C GLY A 70 37.14 19.08 3.01
N SER A 71 36.02 18.47 3.44
CA SER A 71 35.88 17.02 3.59
C SER A 71 35.74 16.29 2.25
N LYS A 72 36.12 15.01 2.21
CA LYS A 72 35.89 14.15 1.04
C LYS A 72 34.47 13.57 1.04
N GLY A 73 33.86 13.55 -0.15
CA GLY A 73 32.59 12.86 -0.39
C GLY A 73 32.74 11.35 -0.29
N CYS A 74 32.07 10.76 0.70
CA CYS A 74 32.12 9.33 1.02
C CYS A 74 30.87 8.56 0.56
N ALA A 75 29.80 9.25 0.15
CA ALA A 75 28.54 8.64 -0.26
C ALA A 75 28.40 8.63 -1.79
N ALA A 76 28.00 7.48 -2.34
CA ALA A 76 27.57 7.33 -3.72
C ALA A 76 26.19 6.64 -3.76
N VAL A 77 25.33 7.04 -4.70
CA VAL A 77 23.94 6.57 -4.80
C VAL A 77 23.63 6.12 -6.22
N THR A 78 22.96 4.98 -6.35
CA THR A 78 22.54 4.40 -7.64
C THR A 78 21.17 3.72 -7.54
N ASP A 79 20.41 3.70 -8.63
CA ASP A 79 19.12 3.01 -8.67
C ASP A 79 19.28 1.49 -8.79
N VAL A 80 18.38 0.73 -8.15
CA VAL A 80 18.34 -0.73 -8.29
C VAL A 80 17.58 -1.11 -9.56
N GLN A 81 18.31 -1.56 -10.58
CA GLN A 81 17.73 -1.98 -11.86
C GLN A 81 16.85 -3.24 -11.71
N GLY A 82 15.82 -3.33 -12.57
CA GLY A 82 14.94 -4.50 -12.66
C GLY A 82 13.90 -4.62 -11.54
N PHE A 83 13.76 -3.62 -10.67
CA PHE A 83 12.75 -3.63 -9.60
C PHE A 83 11.38 -3.17 -10.13
N PRO A 84 10.25 -3.82 -9.78
CA PRO A 84 8.93 -3.56 -10.38
C PRO A 84 8.22 -2.29 -9.86
N ARG A 85 8.91 -1.41 -9.15
CA ARG A 85 8.36 -0.22 -8.49
C ARG A 85 8.99 1.03 -9.06
N ASP A 86 8.18 2.06 -9.29
CA ASP A 86 8.61 3.38 -9.75
C ASP A 86 8.32 4.44 -8.67
N PRO A 87 9.32 5.22 -8.17
CA PRO A 87 10.74 5.01 -8.40
C PRO A 87 11.27 3.71 -7.76
N PRO A 88 12.33 3.12 -8.33
CA PRO A 88 12.95 1.91 -7.78
C PRO A 88 13.59 2.20 -6.41
N PRO A 89 13.83 1.16 -5.59
CA PRO A 89 14.74 1.24 -4.46
C PRO A 89 16.11 1.78 -4.88
N GLN A 90 16.77 2.48 -3.96
CA GLN A 90 18.06 3.10 -4.23
C GLN A 90 19.13 2.51 -3.33
N ARG A 91 20.28 2.23 -3.93
CA ARG A 91 21.49 1.74 -3.31
C ARG A 91 22.33 2.93 -2.86
N ILE A 92 22.83 2.88 -1.63
CA ILE A 92 23.84 3.81 -1.11
C ILE A 92 25.09 3.03 -0.72
N VAL A 93 26.24 3.51 -1.18
CA VAL A 93 27.57 3.02 -0.82
C VAL A 93 28.28 4.11 -0.03
N LEU A 94 28.67 3.80 1.21
CA LEU A 94 29.61 4.60 1.98
C LEU A 94 31.01 4.00 1.86
N THR A 95 31.99 4.82 1.50
CA THR A 95 33.41 4.44 1.41
C THR A 95 34.23 5.33 2.33
N ASP A 96 34.94 4.77 3.32
CA ASP A 96 35.83 5.55 4.16
C ASP A 96 37.20 5.75 3.46
N PRO A 97 37.60 6.99 3.09
CA PRO A 97 38.89 7.24 2.45
C PRO A 97 40.10 6.99 3.37
N ARG A 98 39.88 6.90 4.68
CA ARG A 98 40.90 6.61 5.71
C ARG A 98 41.06 5.10 5.93
N ASN A 99 40.07 4.29 5.57
CA ASN A 99 40.05 2.85 5.77
C ASN A 99 39.29 2.15 4.62
N ARG A 100 40.01 1.46 3.71
CA ARG A 100 39.38 0.73 2.58
C ARG A 100 38.46 -0.44 2.98
N ARG A 101 38.41 -0.83 4.27
CA ARG A 101 37.42 -1.77 4.83
C ARG A 101 36.30 -1.09 5.62
N GLY A 102 36.35 0.24 5.75
CA GLY A 102 35.36 1.08 6.43
C GLY A 102 34.27 1.57 5.46
N GLY A 103 33.05 1.69 5.99
CA GLY A 103 31.85 2.00 5.21
C GLY A 103 30.89 0.82 5.11
N GLY A 104 30.09 0.79 4.04
CA GLY A 104 29.10 -0.25 3.79
C GLY A 104 28.17 0.06 2.62
N GLU A 105 27.55 -0.99 2.08
CA GLU A 105 26.61 -0.95 0.97
C GLU A 105 25.20 -1.33 1.46
N PHE A 106 24.20 -0.54 1.10
CA PHE A 106 22.83 -0.69 1.58
C PHE A 106 21.81 -0.36 0.48
N VAL A 107 20.62 -0.97 0.50
CA VAL A 107 19.49 -0.59 -0.36
C VAL A 107 18.29 -0.19 0.49
N PHE A 108 17.67 0.93 0.16
CA PHE A 108 16.53 1.49 0.90
C PHE A 108 15.41 1.92 -0.04
N ASP A 109 14.25 2.29 0.52
CA ASP A 109 13.09 2.68 -0.28
C ASP A 109 13.36 3.91 -1.13
N ARG A 110 14.13 4.88 -0.63
CA ARG A 110 14.62 6.03 -1.41
C ARG A 110 15.84 6.64 -0.72
N VAL A 111 16.76 7.21 -1.48
CA VAL A 111 17.97 7.86 -0.99
C VAL A 111 18.09 9.25 -1.62
N PHE A 112 17.85 10.29 -0.82
CA PHE A 112 17.86 11.67 -1.30
C PHE A 112 19.28 12.24 -1.22
N HIS A 113 19.94 12.36 -2.38
CA HIS A 113 21.34 12.81 -2.48
C HIS A 113 21.69 13.45 -3.85
N PRO A 114 21.50 14.77 -4.02
CA PRO A 114 20.58 15.63 -3.29
C PRO A 114 19.14 15.45 -3.84
N GLY A 115 18.14 15.67 -2.99
CA GLY A 115 16.73 15.72 -3.40
C GLY A 115 16.06 17.00 -2.92
N THR A 116 14.92 17.38 -3.52
CA THR A 116 14.22 18.60 -3.11
C THR A 116 13.51 18.39 -1.76
N GLN A 117 13.31 19.48 -1.00
CA GLN A 117 12.59 19.41 0.28
C GLN A 117 11.14 18.91 0.09
N GLN A 118 10.47 19.37 -0.96
CA GLN A 118 9.08 18.99 -1.28
C GLN A 118 8.95 17.49 -1.59
N GLU A 119 9.76 16.99 -2.53
CA GLU A 119 9.82 15.57 -2.93
C GLU A 119 10.14 14.66 -1.74
N PHE A 120 11.02 15.11 -0.84
CA PHE A 120 11.33 14.43 0.41
C PHE A 120 10.10 14.37 1.33
N CYS A 121 9.47 15.52 1.60
CA CYS A 121 8.32 15.60 2.51
C CYS A 121 7.12 14.79 2.01
N GLU A 122 6.86 14.82 0.71
CA GLU A 122 5.83 14.00 0.07
C GLU A 122 6.12 12.51 0.23
N SER A 123 7.33 12.07 -0.10
CA SER A 123 7.75 10.65 0.03
C SER A 123 7.69 10.14 1.47
N ALA A 124 7.99 11.00 2.46
CA ALA A 124 7.97 10.65 3.87
C ALA A 124 6.54 10.63 4.46
N ALA A 125 5.71 11.61 4.11
CA ALA A 125 4.44 11.85 4.79
C ALA A 125 3.22 11.23 4.11
N GLN A 126 3.19 11.12 2.77
CA GLN A 126 1.96 10.83 2.03
C GLN A 126 1.24 9.56 2.52
N ARG A 127 1.95 8.43 2.58
CA ARG A 127 1.39 7.16 3.07
C ARG A 127 0.95 7.21 4.54
N CYS A 128 1.65 7.97 5.37
CA CYS A 128 1.30 8.17 6.77
C CYS A 128 -0.02 8.95 6.90
N VAL A 129 -0.21 10.00 6.10
CA VAL A 129 -1.47 10.77 6.05
C VAL A 129 -2.62 9.90 5.53
N GLU A 130 -2.39 9.13 4.46
CA GLU A 130 -3.38 8.19 3.92
C GLU A 130 -3.79 7.12 4.94
N SER A 131 -2.85 6.64 5.76
CA SER A 131 -3.13 5.67 6.84
C SER A 131 -4.03 6.27 7.93
N VAL A 132 -3.64 7.44 8.45
CA VAL A 132 -4.36 8.12 9.56
C VAL A 132 -5.74 8.58 9.13
N VAL A 133 -5.85 9.20 7.96
CA VAL A 133 -7.10 9.82 7.50
C VAL A 133 -7.98 8.86 6.70
N GLY A 134 -7.39 8.08 5.79
CA GLY A 134 -8.13 7.22 4.84
C GLY A 134 -8.34 5.78 5.32
N MET A 135 -7.41 5.24 6.10
CA MET A 135 -7.49 3.88 6.67
C MET A 135 -7.87 3.85 8.15
N ARG A 136 -7.88 5.01 8.84
CA ARG A 136 -8.10 5.14 10.29
C ARG A 136 -7.15 4.27 11.13
N SER A 137 -5.94 4.05 10.63
CA SER A 137 -4.85 3.36 11.33
C SER A 137 -3.78 4.36 11.74
N ASN A 138 -2.91 4.04 12.69
CA ASN A 138 -1.88 5.01 13.09
C ASN A 138 -0.80 5.15 12.02
N ALA A 139 -0.01 6.22 12.13
CA ALA A 139 1.24 6.34 11.40
C ALA A 139 2.35 6.92 12.27
N THR A 140 3.60 6.60 11.94
CA THR A 140 4.77 7.04 12.71
C THR A 140 5.87 7.46 11.74
N ILE A 141 6.43 8.66 11.90
CA ILE A 141 7.62 9.12 11.16
C ILE A 141 8.72 9.43 12.17
N LEU A 142 9.88 8.77 12.03
CA LEU A 142 11.02 8.90 12.92
C LEU A 142 12.22 9.48 12.16
N ALA A 143 12.79 10.61 12.60
CA ALA A 143 14.08 11.07 12.12
C ALA A 143 15.21 10.57 13.04
N TYR A 144 16.21 9.88 12.49
CA TYR A 144 17.28 9.21 13.23
C TYR A 144 18.67 9.46 12.61
N GLY A 145 19.70 9.54 13.47
CA GLY A 145 21.10 9.76 13.07
C GLY A 145 21.85 10.66 14.05
N GLN A 146 23.14 10.92 13.77
CA GLN A 146 23.99 11.73 14.65
C GLN A 146 23.51 13.19 14.79
N THR A 147 23.98 13.88 15.83
CA THR A 147 23.84 15.34 15.95
C THR A 147 24.44 16.06 14.75
N GLY A 148 23.74 17.09 14.27
CA GLY A 148 24.10 17.80 13.05
C GLY A 148 23.93 17.03 11.74
N SER A 149 23.28 15.85 11.71
CA SER A 149 22.97 15.14 10.44
C SER A 149 21.74 15.68 9.69
N GLY A 150 20.96 16.58 10.31
CA GLY A 150 19.79 17.21 9.70
C GLY A 150 18.43 16.61 10.10
N LYS A 151 18.32 15.95 11.27
CA LYS A 151 17.03 15.42 11.80
C LYS A 151 15.98 16.53 11.96
N THR A 152 16.25 17.55 12.76
CA THR A 152 15.35 18.69 12.96
C THR A 152 15.08 19.46 11.65
N PHE A 153 16.09 19.65 10.80
CA PHE A 153 15.91 20.23 9.44
C PHE A 153 14.92 19.41 8.58
N THR A 154 14.91 18.09 8.76
CA THR A 154 14.00 17.20 8.05
C THR A 154 12.58 17.31 8.59
N MET A 155 12.42 17.32 9.91
CA MET A 155 11.12 17.35 10.57
C MET A 155 10.47 18.75 10.49
N GLU A 156 11.22 19.80 10.82
CA GLU A 156 10.72 21.18 10.99
C GLU A 156 11.07 22.11 9.81
N GLY A 157 11.97 21.71 8.91
CA GLY A 157 12.33 22.48 7.71
C GLY A 157 13.46 23.52 7.91
N PRO A 158 13.97 24.10 6.81
CA PRO A 158 14.96 25.18 6.86
C PRO A 158 14.35 26.50 7.36
N ALA A 159 14.79 26.99 8.52
CA ALA A 159 14.52 28.37 8.99
C ALA A 159 13.04 28.83 8.90
N GLY A 160 12.10 27.96 9.28
CA GLY A 160 10.65 28.23 9.21
C GLY A 160 9.97 27.85 7.89
N GLY A 161 10.73 27.30 6.93
CA GLY A 161 10.21 26.66 5.73
C GLY A 161 9.52 25.31 6.00
N GLU A 162 9.06 24.64 4.95
CA GLU A 162 8.27 23.41 5.08
C GLU A 162 9.15 22.18 5.36
N GLY A 163 9.00 21.58 6.54
CA GLY A 163 9.47 20.23 6.89
C GLY A 163 8.38 19.17 6.74
N VAL A 164 8.73 17.92 7.07
CA VAL A 164 7.77 16.79 7.11
C VAL A 164 6.57 17.12 8.00
N LEU A 165 6.80 17.82 9.11
CA LEU A 165 5.76 18.20 10.08
C LEU A 165 4.74 19.15 9.46
N GLN A 166 5.20 20.25 8.87
CA GLN A 166 4.34 21.24 8.22
C GLN A 166 3.56 20.61 7.06
N TYR A 167 4.23 19.82 6.22
CA TYR A 167 3.61 19.11 5.10
C TYR A 167 2.54 18.12 5.58
N ALA A 168 2.85 17.28 6.58
CA ALA A 168 1.92 16.30 7.13
C ALA A 168 0.68 16.97 7.76
N VAL A 169 0.87 18.03 8.55
CA VAL A 169 -0.23 18.82 9.14
C VAL A 169 -1.13 19.37 8.03
N ARG A 170 -0.57 20.06 7.03
CA ARG A 170 -1.36 20.61 5.91
C ARG A 170 -2.16 19.51 5.20
N ARG A 171 -1.53 18.39 4.84
CA ARG A 171 -2.18 17.27 4.16
C ARG A 171 -3.26 16.58 5.00
N ILE A 172 -3.09 16.47 6.33
CA ILE A 172 -4.15 15.95 7.23
C ILE A 172 -5.39 16.85 7.16
N PHE A 173 -5.20 18.17 7.25
CA PHE A 173 -6.30 19.13 7.21
C PHE A 173 -6.99 19.19 5.83
N SER A 174 -6.24 19.03 4.72
CA SER A 174 -6.82 18.94 3.37
C SER A 174 -7.58 17.64 3.11
N ASN A 175 -7.13 16.51 3.66
CA ASN A 175 -7.67 15.19 3.32
C ASN A 175 -8.74 14.67 4.30
N ARG A 176 -8.91 15.30 5.47
CA ARG A 176 -9.86 14.84 6.50
C ARG A 176 -11.31 14.84 6.02
N ALA A 177 -12.10 13.89 6.50
CA ALA A 177 -13.55 13.91 6.31
C ALA A 177 -14.18 15.17 6.92
N GLN A 178 -15.23 15.70 6.30
CA GLN A 178 -15.97 16.84 6.83
C GLN A 178 -16.53 16.51 8.23
N GLY A 179 -16.31 17.40 9.20
CA GLY A 179 -16.69 17.18 10.60
C GLY A 179 -15.72 16.31 11.42
N ALA A 180 -14.62 15.82 10.84
CA ALA A 180 -13.55 15.18 11.60
C ALA A 180 -12.76 16.25 12.38
N LYS A 181 -12.44 15.97 13.64
CA LYS A 181 -11.65 16.89 14.48
C LYS A 181 -10.18 16.49 14.43
N VAL A 182 -9.31 17.49 14.51
CA VAL A 182 -7.87 17.27 14.70
C VAL A 182 -7.50 17.83 16.06
N LEU A 183 -6.84 17.00 16.87
CA LEU A 183 -6.29 17.39 18.16
C LEU A 183 -4.81 17.01 18.20
N PHE A 184 -4.02 17.64 19.06
CA PHE A 184 -2.60 17.33 19.15
C PHE A 184 -2.00 17.53 20.55
N GLN A 185 -0.92 16.80 20.81
CA GLN A 185 -0.01 17.00 21.94
C GLN A 185 1.40 17.20 21.37
N TYR A 186 2.17 18.13 21.92
CA TYR A 186 3.58 18.30 21.55
C TYR A 186 4.41 18.21 22.83
N VAL A 187 5.29 17.21 22.89
CA VAL A 187 6.04 16.88 24.11
C VAL A 187 7.52 16.69 23.81
N GLN A 188 8.34 17.00 24.80
CA GLN A 188 9.77 16.70 24.83
C GLN A 188 10.00 15.50 25.76
N LEU A 189 10.81 14.53 25.33
CA LEU A 189 11.29 13.45 26.19
C LEU A 189 12.78 13.67 26.46
N TYR A 190 13.11 13.90 27.73
CA TYR A 190 14.47 14.13 28.21
C TYR A 190 14.68 13.35 29.51
N ASN A 191 15.82 12.65 29.63
CA ASN A 191 16.13 11.81 30.80
C ASN A 191 15.01 10.81 31.21
N ASN A 192 14.30 10.24 30.21
CA ASN A 192 13.13 9.36 30.38
C ASN A 192 11.84 10.01 30.93
N ASP A 193 11.87 11.31 31.26
CA ASP A 193 10.71 12.10 31.69
C ASP A 193 10.13 12.93 30.53
N PHE A 194 8.80 13.03 30.47
CA PHE A 194 8.10 13.85 29.49
C PHE A 194 7.80 15.25 30.02
N LEU A 195 7.98 16.25 29.16
CA LEU A 195 7.63 17.65 29.37
C LEU A 195 6.63 18.10 28.30
N ASP A 196 5.61 18.86 28.69
CA ASP A 196 4.66 19.47 27.76
C ASP A 196 5.27 20.73 27.12
N LEU A 197 5.25 20.81 25.79
CA LEU A 197 5.73 21.97 25.03
C LEU A 197 4.61 22.96 24.67
N LEU A 198 3.34 22.61 24.93
CA LEU A 198 2.17 23.46 24.73
C LEU A 198 1.74 24.15 26.04
N ASP A 199 2.04 23.54 27.18
CA ASP A 199 1.83 24.07 28.54
C ASP A 199 3.13 23.99 29.37
N PRO A 200 4.20 24.72 28.98
CA PRO A 200 5.48 24.67 29.66
C PRO A 200 5.39 25.25 31.09
N PRO A 201 6.08 24.66 32.08
CA PRO A 201 6.01 25.11 33.46
C PRO A 201 6.64 26.50 33.63
N SER A 202 6.01 27.32 34.47
CA SER A 202 6.49 28.68 34.79
C SER A 202 7.78 28.69 35.62
N GLU A 203 8.12 27.57 36.28
CA GLU A 203 9.32 27.41 37.09
C GLU A 203 10.05 26.09 36.74
N VAL A 204 11.38 26.10 36.85
CA VAL A 204 12.23 24.93 36.57
C VAL A 204 11.92 23.82 37.57
N GLY A 205 11.34 22.71 37.09
CA GLY A 205 10.91 21.58 37.91
C GLY A 205 9.43 21.62 38.35
N GLY A 206 8.70 22.70 38.09
CA GLY A 206 7.28 22.87 38.45
C GLY A 206 6.26 22.24 37.49
N GLY A 207 6.66 21.20 36.73
CA GLY A 207 5.84 20.61 35.67
C GLY A 207 4.75 19.65 36.16
N LYS A 208 3.63 19.59 35.43
CA LYS A 208 2.65 18.49 35.58
C LYS A 208 3.34 17.17 35.28
N ARG A 209 3.21 16.18 36.17
CA ARG A 209 3.74 14.83 35.93
C ARG A 209 2.97 14.18 34.79
N LEU A 210 3.63 14.01 33.66
CA LEU A 210 3.08 13.33 32.49
C LEU A 210 3.26 11.81 32.61
N SER A 211 2.27 11.04 32.18
CA SER A 211 2.33 9.58 32.14
C SER A 211 1.76 9.01 30.84
N LEU A 212 2.29 7.88 30.38
CA LEU A 212 1.76 7.19 29.21
C LEU A 212 0.40 6.57 29.54
N ALA A 213 -0.55 6.72 28.62
CA ALA A 213 -1.89 6.19 28.70
C ALA A 213 -2.31 5.56 27.37
N ASP A 214 -3.10 4.48 27.48
CA ASP A 214 -3.67 3.77 26.34
C ASP A 214 -5.01 4.41 25.94
N ALA A 215 -5.12 4.81 24.67
CA ALA A 215 -6.39 5.01 23.98
C ALA A 215 -6.81 3.70 23.27
N ALA A 216 -8.01 3.66 22.68
CA ALA A 216 -8.52 2.45 22.03
C ALA A 216 -7.60 1.90 20.92
N ASN A 217 -6.87 2.77 20.20
CA ASN A 217 -6.01 2.41 19.08
C ASN A 217 -4.56 2.94 19.18
N PHE A 218 -4.25 3.83 20.12
CA PHE A 218 -2.99 4.60 20.14
C PHE A 218 -2.55 4.92 21.58
N HIS A 219 -1.32 5.37 21.77
CA HIS A 219 -0.78 5.79 23.07
C HIS A 219 -0.69 7.32 23.10
N TYR A 220 -0.96 7.93 24.25
CA TYR A 220 -0.87 9.38 24.45
C TYR A 220 -0.35 9.70 25.85
N LEU A 221 -0.12 10.99 26.13
CA LEU A 221 0.36 11.44 27.43
C LEU A 221 -0.82 11.97 28.26
N ALA A 222 -1.19 11.25 29.31
CA ALA A 222 -2.09 11.76 30.33
C ALA A 222 -1.39 12.89 31.11
N GLY A 223 -2.14 13.94 31.42
CA GLY A 223 -1.64 15.18 32.03
C GLY A 223 -1.14 16.23 31.04
N ALA A 224 -0.84 15.86 29.78
CA ALA A 224 -0.41 16.79 28.74
C ALA A 224 -1.62 17.39 28.00
N LEU A 225 -1.50 18.64 27.59
CA LEU A 225 -2.56 19.40 26.94
C LEU A 225 -2.87 18.83 25.56
N LEU A 226 -4.08 18.29 25.40
CA LEU A 226 -4.61 17.83 24.12
C LEU A 226 -5.40 18.97 23.45
N VAL A 227 -4.72 19.75 22.61
CA VAL A 227 -5.28 20.96 21.99
C VAL A 227 -6.07 20.60 20.72
N PRO A 228 -7.36 21.00 20.58
CA PRO A 228 -8.06 20.93 19.31
C PRO A 228 -7.59 22.05 18.37
N ALA A 229 -7.43 21.76 17.08
CA ALA A 229 -7.04 22.72 16.05
C ALA A 229 -8.07 22.81 14.92
N GLN A 230 -8.46 24.03 14.56
CA GLN A 230 -9.45 24.32 13.52
C GLN A 230 -8.78 24.45 12.14
N SER A 231 -7.62 25.12 12.09
CA SER A 231 -6.79 25.32 10.89
C SER A 231 -5.38 24.71 11.05
N PRO A 232 -4.67 24.38 9.95
CA PRO A 232 -3.29 23.95 10.04
C PRO A 232 -2.37 25.09 10.51
N GLU A 233 -2.68 26.35 10.18
CA GLU A 233 -1.93 27.53 10.62
C GLU A 233 -1.93 27.69 12.15
N GLU A 234 -3.09 27.53 12.79
CA GLU A 234 -3.24 27.59 14.26
C GLU A 234 -2.36 26.54 14.94
N MET A 235 -2.45 25.30 14.46
CA MET A 235 -1.63 24.19 14.96
C MET A 235 -0.14 24.44 14.79
N LEU A 236 0.30 24.87 13.60
CA LEU A 236 1.71 25.12 13.31
C LEU A 236 2.28 26.31 14.10
N GLN A 237 1.47 27.34 14.39
CA GLN A 237 1.87 28.44 15.27
C GLN A 237 2.12 27.98 16.72
N LEU A 238 1.27 27.09 17.24
CA LEU A 238 1.44 26.53 18.59
C LEU A 238 2.65 25.58 18.67
N VAL A 239 2.84 24.73 17.66
CA VAL A 239 4.05 23.88 17.56
C VAL A 239 5.32 24.75 17.46
N ALA A 240 5.32 25.82 16.67
CA ALA A 240 6.46 26.73 16.57
C ALA A 240 6.78 27.42 17.92
N LYS A 241 5.77 27.82 18.71
CA LYS A 241 5.99 28.34 20.07
C LYS A 241 6.62 27.30 20.99
N GLY A 242 6.13 26.05 20.96
CA GLY A 242 6.73 24.96 21.73
C GLY A 242 8.16 24.62 21.31
N ALA A 243 8.46 24.71 20.01
CA ALA A 243 9.80 24.49 19.48
C ALA A 243 10.76 25.62 19.90
N MET A 244 10.30 26.87 19.91
CA MET A 244 11.05 27.99 20.48
C MET A 244 11.33 27.77 21.98
N PHE A 245 10.34 27.32 22.76
CA PHE A 245 10.55 27.01 24.19
C PHE A 245 11.59 25.89 24.38
N ARG A 246 11.52 24.79 23.61
CA ARG A 246 12.54 23.72 23.59
C ARG A 246 13.93 24.27 23.28
N ALA A 247 14.04 25.25 22.39
CA ALA A 247 15.31 25.90 22.03
C ALA A 247 15.81 26.88 23.11
N THR A 248 14.95 27.71 23.71
CA THR A 248 15.34 28.71 24.72
C THR A 248 15.54 28.12 26.12
N GLY A 249 14.99 26.93 26.39
CA GLY A 249 15.31 26.12 27.58
C GLY A 249 16.78 25.68 27.63
N ALA A 250 17.53 25.86 26.54
CA ALA A 250 18.98 25.85 26.54
C ALA A 250 19.54 27.04 27.36
N THR A 251 19.71 26.83 28.66
CA THR A 251 20.75 27.54 29.42
C THR A 251 22.10 27.41 28.69
N ASN A 252 23.00 28.38 28.88
CA ASN A 252 24.24 28.66 28.13
C ASN A 252 25.30 27.53 28.03
N MET A 253 24.95 26.25 28.23
CA MET A 253 25.84 25.09 28.23
C MET A 253 25.38 23.88 27.39
N ASN A 254 24.15 23.82 26.86
CA ASN A 254 23.65 22.59 26.19
C ASN A 254 22.86 22.88 24.89
N ASP A 255 23.22 22.20 23.79
CA ASP A 255 22.33 22.07 22.63
C ASP A 255 21.18 21.10 22.97
N ALA A 256 20.07 21.65 23.45
CA ALA A 256 18.91 20.88 23.90
C ALA A 256 18.29 20.00 22.79
N SER A 257 18.48 20.36 21.51
CA SER A 257 17.98 19.58 20.37
C SER A 257 18.74 18.25 20.20
N SER A 258 20.04 18.25 20.48
CA SER A 258 20.89 17.05 20.40
C SER A 258 20.58 16.00 21.48
N ARG A 259 20.02 16.42 22.62
CA ARG A 259 19.89 15.62 23.85
C ARG A 259 18.47 15.19 24.22
N SER A 260 17.46 15.68 23.52
CA SER A 260 16.05 15.42 23.83
C SER A 260 15.27 15.05 22.57
N HIS A 261 14.33 14.12 22.69
CA HIS A 261 13.43 13.78 21.59
C HIS A 261 12.25 14.75 21.59
N ALA A 262 11.89 15.32 20.43
CA ALA A 262 10.63 16.05 20.26
C ALA A 262 9.61 15.16 19.57
N ILE A 263 8.39 15.14 20.12
CA ILE A 263 7.32 14.23 19.69
C ILE A 263 6.04 15.03 19.54
N LEU A 264 5.58 15.20 18.30
CA LEU A 264 4.25 15.70 17.99
C LEU A 264 3.31 14.52 17.74
N ILE A 265 2.26 14.43 18.54
CA ILE A 265 1.20 13.43 18.41
C ILE A 265 -0.03 14.14 17.85
N ILE A 266 -0.48 13.76 16.65
CA ILE A 266 -1.65 14.32 15.97
C ILE A 266 -2.76 13.27 15.97
N VAL A 267 -3.86 13.54 16.66
CA VAL A 267 -5.03 12.65 16.73
C VAL A 267 -6.12 13.15 15.78
N VAL A 268 -6.58 12.28 14.88
CA VAL A 268 -7.73 12.55 14.00
C VAL A 268 -8.94 11.79 14.53
N GLU A 269 -9.94 12.52 15.01
CA GLU A 269 -11.22 11.97 15.47
C GLU A 269 -12.23 11.95 14.31
N PRO A 270 -12.86 10.80 13.98
CA PRO A 270 -13.85 10.73 12.92
C PRO A 270 -15.15 11.48 13.27
N PRO A 271 -15.93 11.93 12.27
CA PRO A 271 -17.23 12.56 12.51
C PRO A 271 -18.16 11.62 13.28
N GLY A 272 -18.84 12.13 14.31
CA GLY A 272 -19.71 11.32 15.19
C GLY A 272 -18.98 10.37 16.13
N GLY A 273 -17.65 10.48 16.25
CA GLY A 273 -16.84 9.70 17.20
C GLY A 273 -17.22 9.94 18.66
N GLY A 274 -17.03 8.91 19.50
CA GLY A 274 -17.28 8.96 20.94
C GLY A 274 -16.17 9.63 21.77
N GLY A 275 -15.44 10.59 21.19
CA GLY A 275 -14.22 11.19 21.74
C GLY A 275 -12.94 10.62 21.11
N PRO A 276 -11.85 11.42 21.05
CA PRO A 276 -10.59 11.04 20.40
C PRO A 276 -9.98 9.75 20.97
N VAL A 277 -10.06 9.57 22.30
CA VAL A 277 -9.55 8.38 23.01
C VAL A 277 -10.28 7.09 22.62
N LYS A 278 -11.54 7.15 22.14
CA LYS A 278 -12.34 5.96 21.81
C LYS A 278 -12.33 5.58 20.34
N ALA A 279 -12.15 6.54 19.44
CA ALA A 279 -12.34 6.32 18.00
C ALA A 279 -11.28 6.98 17.09
N GLY A 280 -10.27 7.66 17.66
CA GLY A 280 -9.24 8.33 16.90
C GLY A 280 -8.15 7.42 16.33
N SER A 281 -7.47 7.92 15.30
CA SER A 281 -6.18 7.43 14.80
C SER A 281 -5.10 8.47 15.07
N ALA A 282 -3.87 8.05 15.34
CA ALA A 282 -2.75 8.95 15.68
C ALA A 282 -1.62 8.96 14.64
N MET A 283 -1.10 10.13 14.33
CA MET A 283 0.21 10.31 13.70
C MET A 283 1.25 10.72 14.76
N TYR A 284 2.36 10.00 14.83
CA TYR A 284 3.52 10.38 15.64
C TYR A 284 4.61 10.94 14.71
N LEU A 285 5.05 12.15 14.96
CA LEU A 285 6.13 12.81 14.25
C LEU A 285 7.26 13.06 15.24
N VAL A 286 8.39 12.38 15.03
CA VAL A 286 9.46 12.25 16.04
C VAL A 286 10.80 12.74 15.50
N ASP A 287 11.34 13.77 16.14
CA ASP A 287 12.74 14.20 16.00
C ASP A 287 13.52 13.58 17.16
N LEU A 288 14.28 12.50 16.90
CA LEU A 288 15.04 11.81 17.93
C LEU A 288 16.31 12.59 18.33
N ALA A 289 16.85 12.30 19.51
CA ALA A 289 18.17 12.77 19.95
C ALA A 289 19.32 12.26 19.05
N GLY A 290 20.53 12.79 19.25
CA GLY A 290 21.75 12.33 18.58
C GLY A 290 22.08 10.87 18.88
N SER A 291 22.40 10.08 17.84
CA SER A 291 22.75 8.66 17.95
C SER A 291 24.25 8.39 18.16
N GLU A 292 25.07 9.43 18.31
CA GLU A 292 26.52 9.33 18.48
C GLU A 292 26.92 8.75 19.85
N ARG A 293 28.01 7.99 19.87
CA ARG A 293 28.45 7.27 21.08
C ARG A 293 29.15 8.21 22.06
N VAL A 294 28.69 8.22 23.33
CA VAL A 294 29.26 9.02 24.45
C VAL A 294 30.79 8.99 24.51
N LYS A 295 31.42 7.84 24.25
CA LYS A 295 32.88 7.66 24.28
C LYS A 295 33.66 8.63 23.38
N ARG A 296 33.06 9.16 22.31
CA ARG A 296 33.71 10.11 21.37
C ARG A 296 33.61 11.57 21.84
N SER A 297 32.80 11.86 22.86
CA SER A 297 32.56 13.24 23.36
C SER A 297 33.62 13.77 24.34
N GLY A 298 34.45 12.90 24.93
CA GLY A 298 35.46 13.28 25.93
C GLY A 298 34.89 13.75 27.28
N VAL A 299 33.57 13.64 27.48
CA VAL A 299 32.85 14.17 28.65
C VAL A 299 33.03 13.29 29.90
N GLN A 300 33.26 13.92 31.06
CA GLN A 300 33.41 13.28 32.38
C GLN A 300 32.40 13.84 33.41
N GLY A 301 32.24 13.14 34.54
CA GLY A 301 31.37 13.55 35.66
C GLY A 301 29.87 13.45 35.34
N ALA A 302 29.03 14.27 35.98
CA ALA A 302 27.57 14.25 35.82
C ALA A 302 27.09 14.38 34.35
N ARG A 303 27.87 15.03 33.48
CA ARG A 303 27.59 15.14 32.05
C ARG A 303 27.76 13.79 31.30
N PHE A 304 28.60 12.88 31.81
CA PHE A 304 28.73 11.52 31.29
C PHE A 304 27.52 10.65 31.66
N GLU A 305 27.00 10.82 32.88
CA GLU A 305 25.76 10.17 33.34
C GLU A 305 24.57 10.65 32.50
N GLU A 306 24.43 11.96 32.30
CA GLU A 306 23.44 12.56 31.40
C GLU A 306 23.51 11.98 29.97
N ALA A 307 24.70 12.00 29.36
CA ALA A 307 24.92 11.48 28.00
C ALA A 307 24.66 9.96 27.89
N THR A 308 24.88 9.21 28.98
CA THR A 308 24.56 7.79 29.08
C THR A 308 23.05 7.56 29.16
N MET A 309 22.33 8.35 29.96
CA MET A 309 20.86 8.27 30.08
C MET A 309 20.15 8.60 28.78
N ILE A 310 20.60 9.64 28.06
CA ILE A 310 20.07 10.00 26.73
C ILE A 310 20.23 8.82 25.76
N ASN A 311 21.44 8.24 25.70
CA ASN A 311 21.72 7.07 24.89
C ASN A 311 20.98 5.79 25.36
N GLY A 312 20.50 5.73 26.60
CA GLY A 312 19.67 4.62 27.10
C GLY A 312 18.36 4.46 26.32
N SER A 313 17.75 5.57 25.91
CA SER A 313 16.52 5.56 25.09
C SER A 313 16.77 5.00 23.68
N LEU A 314 17.82 5.44 22.99
CA LEU A 314 18.20 4.95 21.66
C LEU A 314 18.76 3.52 21.70
N SER A 315 19.49 3.16 22.76
CA SER A 315 19.96 1.78 22.98
C SER A 315 18.77 0.83 23.18
N THR A 316 17.73 1.27 23.88
CA THR A 316 16.50 0.50 24.06
C THR A 316 15.69 0.40 22.78
N LEU A 317 15.61 1.48 21.99
CA LEU A 317 15.05 1.45 20.63
C LEU A 317 15.78 0.41 19.74
N GLY A 318 17.10 0.37 19.79
CA GLY A 318 17.93 -0.65 19.12
C GLY A 318 17.58 -2.08 19.56
N ARG A 319 17.46 -2.33 20.87
CA ARG A 319 17.05 -3.63 21.41
C ARG A 319 15.64 -4.03 20.96
N VAL A 320 14.67 -3.11 20.99
CA VAL A 320 13.30 -3.36 20.52
C VAL A 320 13.25 -3.72 19.03
N VAL A 321 13.98 -2.98 18.18
CA VAL A 321 14.10 -3.30 16.76
C VAL A 321 14.73 -4.68 16.55
N LEU A 322 15.82 -5.00 17.25
CA LEU A 322 16.46 -6.31 17.15
C LEU A 322 15.51 -7.44 17.58
N SER A 323 14.87 -7.33 18.74
CA SER A 323 13.91 -8.32 19.23
C SER A 323 12.71 -8.52 18.30
N LEU A 324 12.24 -7.47 17.63
CA LEU A 324 11.17 -7.55 16.62
C LEU A 324 11.61 -8.31 15.37
N VAL A 325 12.86 -8.16 14.96
CA VAL A 325 13.43 -8.84 13.78
C VAL A 325 13.77 -10.30 14.09
N GLU A 326 14.33 -10.58 15.27
CA GLU A 326 14.55 -11.95 15.77
C GLU A 326 13.25 -12.75 15.97
N ARG A 327 12.10 -12.05 16.13
CA ARG A 327 10.77 -12.64 16.33
C ARG A 327 10.15 -13.24 15.06
N ASP A 328 10.69 -12.99 13.87
CA ASP A 328 10.09 -13.44 12.61
C ASP A 328 9.97 -14.99 12.55
N GLY A 329 8.77 -15.51 12.82
CA GLY A 329 8.48 -16.94 12.94
C GLY A 329 8.53 -17.56 14.35
N ARG A 330 8.78 -16.79 15.43
CA ARG A 330 8.85 -17.31 16.82
C ARG A 330 7.88 -16.56 17.76
N PRO A 331 6.84 -17.20 18.33
CA PRO A 331 5.81 -16.48 19.10
C PRO A 331 6.26 -15.84 20.42
N SER A 332 7.32 -16.36 21.06
CA SER A 332 7.58 -16.23 22.51
C SER A 332 8.70 -15.28 22.93
N SER A 333 9.34 -14.51 22.03
CA SER A 333 10.32 -13.51 22.47
C SER A 333 9.64 -12.30 23.12
N HIS A 334 10.04 -11.99 24.35
CA HIS A 334 9.68 -10.75 25.02
C HIS A 334 10.34 -9.57 24.30
N ILE A 335 9.57 -8.52 24.00
CA ILE A 335 10.08 -7.29 23.38
C ILE A 335 10.19 -6.21 24.47
N PRO A 336 11.37 -5.63 24.71
CA PRO A 336 11.63 -4.73 25.86
C PRO A 336 11.12 -3.30 25.62
N TYR A 337 9.83 -3.14 25.30
CA TYR A 337 9.23 -1.81 25.15
C TYR A 337 9.25 -1.03 26.48
N MET A 338 8.97 -1.73 27.59
CA MET A 338 8.82 -1.18 28.95
C MET A 338 10.10 -0.57 29.52
N ASP A 339 11.27 -0.95 28.99
CA ASP A 339 12.58 -0.47 29.44
C ASP A 339 12.79 1.05 29.22
N ASN A 340 11.98 1.69 28.37
CA ASN A 340 12.06 3.15 28.15
C ASN A 340 10.71 3.77 27.74
N SER A 341 10.45 4.97 28.23
CA SER A 341 9.27 5.79 27.90
C SER A 341 9.10 6.00 26.39
N LEU A 342 10.21 6.17 25.64
CA LEU A 342 10.19 6.33 24.17
C LEU A 342 9.64 5.08 23.49
N THR A 343 10.15 3.90 23.85
CA THR A 343 9.77 2.65 23.20
C THR A 343 8.37 2.20 23.58
N MET A 344 7.89 2.56 24.77
CA MET A 344 6.47 2.39 25.12
C MET A 344 5.56 3.28 24.27
N LEU A 345 5.85 4.58 24.14
CA LEU A 345 5.05 5.48 23.30
C LEU A 345 5.03 5.04 21.82
N LEU A 346 6.20 4.61 21.30
CA LEU A 346 6.37 4.16 19.92
C LEU A 346 6.02 2.69 19.69
N LYS A 347 5.44 1.99 20.68
CA LYS A 347 5.02 0.58 20.56
C LYS A 347 4.03 0.34 19.42
N SER A 348 3.16 1.31 19.10
CA SER A 348 2.32 1.25 17.89
C SER A 348 3.15 1.34 16.60
N GLY A 349 4.18 2.20 16.58
CA GLY A 349 5.08 2.43 15.44
C GLY A 349 6.08 1.30 15.17
N LEU A 350 6.37 0.45 16.16
CA LEU A 350 7.40 -0.58 16.14
C LEU A 350 6.77 -1.95 16.41
N GLY A 351 6.35 -2.66 15.36
CA GLY A 351 5.66 -3.95 15.43
C GLY A 351 4.16 -3.89 15.70
N GLY A 352 3.61 -2.70 16.00
CA GLY A 352 2.18 -2.50 16.28
C GLY A 352 1.34 -2.10 15.05
N ASN A 353 0.13 -1.59 15.31
CA ASN A 353 -0.77 -1.05 14.28
C ASN A 353 -0.36 0.38 13.89
N SER A 354 0.63 0.52 13.01
CA SER A 354 1.08 1.80 12.46
C SER A 354 1.76 1.64 11.10
N VAL A 355 1.45 2.49 10.12
CA VAL A 355 2.32 2.66 8.93
C VAL A 355 3.52 3.51 9.35
N THR A 356 4.72 2.94 9.32
CA THR A 356 5.92 3.60 9.84
C THR A 356 6.92 3.95 8.75
N VAL A 357 7.52 5.14 8.86
CA VAL A 357 8.63 5.61 8.03
C VAL A 357 9.79 5.98 8.94
N LEU A 358 10.92 5.31 8.77
CA LEU A 358 12.20 5.71 9.38
C LEU A 358 12.99 6.54 8.39
N VAL A 359 13.35 7.76 8.77
CA VAL A 359 14.28 8.62 8.03
C VAL A 359 15.66 8.51 8.67
N ALA A 360 16.61 7.91 7.95
CA ALA A 360 18.02 7.92 8.30
C ALA A 360 18.69 9.19 7.76
N CYS A 361 18.92 10.17 8.64
CA CYS A 361 19.62 11.41 8.32
C CYS A 361 21.14 11.22 8.49
N ILE A 362 21.90 11.37 7.40
CA ILE A 362 23.37 11.20 7.38
C ILE A 362 24.07 12.36 6.65
N THR A 363 25.40 12.45 6.84
CA THR A 363 26.28 13.30 6.03
C THR A 363 27.21 12.43 5.18
N GLY A 364 27.60 12.93 4.01
CA GLY A 364 28.61 12.28 3.17
C GLY A 364 30.07 12.59 3.57
N ALA A 365 30.30 13.29 4.68
CA ALA A 365 31.63 13.74 5.10
C ALA A 365 32.48 12.60 5.71
N ASP A 366 33.78 12.63 5.46
CA ASP A 366 34.78 11.65 5.89
C ASP A 366 35.04 11.64 7.40
N ASP A 367 34.84 12.76 8.10
CA ASP A 367 34.93 12.85 9.56
C ASP A 367 33.83 12.05 10.31
N SER A 368 32.70 11.84 9.62
CA SER A 368 31.43 11.34 10.14
C SER A 368 31.00 10.01 9.49
N VAL A 369 31.83 9.43 8.61
CA VAL A 369 31.50 8.22 7.85
C VAL A 369 31.20 7.02 8.75
N ASP A 370 31.86 6.88 9.90
CA ASP A 370 31.62 5.80 10.88
C ASP A 370 30.19 5.85 11.46
N GLU A 371 29.74 7.03 11.85
CA GLU A 371 28.43 7.25 12.47
C GLU A 371 27.30 7.29 11.43
N SER A 372 27.59 7.78 10.22
CA SER A 372 26.71 7.61 9.06
C SER A 372 26.53 6.12 8.73
N THR A 373 27.61 5.33 8.78
CA THR A 373 27.54 3.86 8.61
C THR A 373 26.75 3.19 9.72
N ASN A 374 26.92 3.59 10.99
CA ASN A 374 26.12 3.09 12.11
C ASN A 374 24.63 3.43 11.94
N THR A 375 24.32 4.64 11.46
CA THR A 375 22.95 5.07 11.16
C THR A 375 22.31 4.18 10.09
N LEU A 376 23.03 3.91 9.00
CA LEU A 376 22.55 3.02 7.93
C LEU A 376 22.43 1.55 8.37
N ARG A 377 23.32 1.05 9.25
CA ARG A 377 23.20 -0.32 9.83
C ARG A 377 21.92 -0.46 10.66
N PHE A 378 21.63 0.50 11.54
CA PHE A 378 20.38 0.51 12.30
C PHE A 378 19.16 0.57 11.37
N ALA A 379 19.21 1.44 10.35
CA ALA A 379 18.13 1.57 9.37
C ALA A 379 17.92 0.28 8.56
N ALA A 380 19.00 -0.43 8.20
CA ALA A 380 18.94 -1.73 7.54
C ALA A 380 18.28 -2.80 8.43
N GLN A 381 18.61 -2.85 9.72
CA GLN A 381 17.93 -3.73 10.68
C GLN A 381 16.45 -3.37 10.81
N ALA A 382 16.12 -2.08 11.00
CA ALA A 382 14.76 -1.59 11.15
C ALA A 382 13.87 -1.89 9.92
N SER A 383 14.42 -1.95 8.71
CA SER A 383 13.66 -2.31 7.50
C SER A 383 12.98 -3.69 7.54
N HIS A 384 13.43 -4.59 8.42
CA HIS A 384 12.81 -5.92 8.62
C HIS A 384 11.65 -5.93 9.63
N VAL A 385 11.40 -4.83 10.34
CA VAL A 385 10.31 -4.72 11.32
C VAL A 385 8.96 -4.76 10.59
N LYS A 386 8.14 -5.78 10.87
CA LYS A 386 6.80 -5.92 10.28
C LYS A 386 5.75 -5.34 11.23
N ASN A 387 5.02 -4.33 10.77
CA ASN A 387 3.95 -3.72 11.55
C ASN A 387 2.61 -4.37 11.24
N ALA A 388 1.82 -4.66 12.29
CA ALA A 388 0.49 -5.23 12.21
C ALA A 388 -0.57 -4.16 11.86
N VAL A 389 -0.37 -3.46 10.74
CA VAL A 389 -1.32 -2.45 10.24
C VAL A 389 -2.66 -3.13 9.93
N ALA A 390 -3.72 -2.62 10.56
CA ALA A 390 -5.08 -3.05 10.28
C ALA A 390 -5.40 -2.77 8.81
N LYS A 391 -5.37 -3.80 7.97
CA LYS A 391 -5.80 -3.67 6.57
C LYS A 391 -7.27 -3.32 6.59
N LYS A 392 -7.62 -2.17 6.00
CA LYS A 392 -9.01 -1.75 5.78
C LYS A 392 -9.79 -2.96 5.28
N ASP A 393 -10.95 -3.23 5.87
CA ASP A 393 -11.79 -4.33 5.41
C ASP A 393 -12.00 -4.18 3.90
N LYS A 394 -11.83 -5.27 3.15
CA LYS A 394 -11.89 -5.23 1.67
C LYS A 394 -13.25 -4.71 1.16
N ALA A 395 -14.27 -4.73 2.02
CA ALA A 395 -15.55 -4.07 1.83
C ALA A 395 -15.41 -2.54 1.78
N ASP A 396 -14.78 -1.90 2.78
CA ASP A 396 -14.70 -0.44 2.94
C ASP A 396 -13.85 0.25 1.86
N GLN A 397 -12.77 -0.40 1.42
CA GLN A 397 -11.97 0.08 0.30
C GLN A 397 -12.82 0.08 -0.99
N ALA A 398 -13.51 -1.03 -1.26
CA ALA A 398 -14.35 -1.17 -2.43
C ALA A 398 -15.65 -0.35 -2.36
N ALA A 399 -16.13 0.01 -1.17
CA ALA A 399 -17.28 0.89 -0.96
C ALA A 399 -16.93 2.36 -1.19
N ALA A 400 -15.76 2.81 -0.70
CA ALA A 400 -15.27 4.16 -0.95
C ALA A 400 -14.93 4.41 -2.43
N GLU A 401 -14.31 3.43 -3.09
CA GLU A 401 -14.06 3.45 -4.54
C GLU A 401 -15.38 3.50 -5.33
N ALA A 402 -16.37 2.67 -4.94
CA ALA A 402 -17.68 2.68 -5.57
C ALA A 402 -18.42 4.02 -5.43
N ALA A 403 -18.41 4.62 -4.23
CA ALA A 403 -19.05 5.91 -4.00
C ALA A 403 -18.43 7.03 -4.85
N LYS A 404 -17.10 7.04 -5.04
CA LYS A 404 -16.42 7.99 -5.91
C LYS A 404 -16.82 7.83 -7.38
N ILE A 405 -16.90 6.59 -7.87
CA ILE A 405 -17.30 6.30 -9.25
C ILE A 405 -18.76 6.72 -9.49
N THR A 406 -19.69 6.38 -8.59
CA THR A 406 -21.10 6.78 -8.74
C THR A 406 -21.31 8.29 -8.67
N LEU A 407 -20.49 9.04 -7.92
CA LEU A 407 -20.52 10.51 -7.93
C LEU A 407 -20.04 11.12 -9.27
N GLN A 408 -19.30 10.36 -10.08
CA GLN A 408 -18.77 10.79 -11.38
C GLN A 408 -19.66 10.37 -12.57
N ALA A 409 -20.82 9.74 -12.30
CA ALA A 409 -21.78 9.31 -13.31
C ALA A 409 -22.25 10.49 -14.18
N LYS A 410 -22.18 10.32 -15.50
CA LYS A 410 -22.73 11.28 -16.48
C LYS A 410 -23.84 10.63 -17.28
N GLU A 411 -24.87 11.40 -17.59
CA GLU A 411 -25.88 10.99 -18.55
C GLU A 411 -25.30 11.01 -19.98
N LEU A 412 -25.87 10.17 -20.84
CA LEU A 412 -25.53 10.04 -22.25
C LEU A 412 -26.79 10.27 -23.07
N SER A 413 -26.69 11.02 -24.15
CA SER A 413 -27.79 11.22 -25.11
C SER A 413 -27.42 10.59 -26.45
N ILE A 414 -28.21 9.65 -26.93
CA ILE A 414 -28.01 9.01 -28.23
C ILE A 414 -28.81 9.77 -29.30
N GLY A 415 -28.15 10.10 -30.42
CA GLY A 415 -28.77 10.84 -31.51
C GLY A 415 -29.73 9.99 -32.34
N PRO A 416 -30.51 10.62 -33.26
CA PRO A 416 -31.44 9.90 -34.14
C PRO A 416 -30.75 8.87 -35.06
N GLU A 417 -29.44 9.02 -35.30
CA GLU A 417 -28.58 8.09 -36.04
C GLU A 417 -28.24 6.80 -35.27
N GLY A 418 -28.76 6.59 -34.05
CA GLY A 418 -28.54 5.38 -33.25
C GLY A 418 -27.18 5.29 -32.55
N TRP A 419 -26.38 6.36 -32.56
CA TRP A 419 -25.08 6.44 -31.89
C TRP A 419 -24.83 7.78 -31.16
N ALA A 420 -23.82 7.78 -30.29
CA ALA A 420 -23.28 8.94 -29.59
C ALA A 420 -21.75 8.85 -29.49
N GLU A 421 -21.08 9.97 -29.21
CA GLU A 421 -19.67 9.99 -28.83
C GLU A 421 -19.55 10.25 -27.32
N VAL A 422 -18.78 9.41 -26.63
CA VAL A 422 -18.44 9.59 -25.22
C VAL A 422 -17.11 10.35 -25.16
N PRO A 423 -17.04 11.50 -24.47
CA PRO A 423 -15.83 12.34 -24.38
C PRO A 423 -14.82 11.74 -23.40
N LEU A 424 -14.27 10.59 -23.80
CA LEU A 424 -13.11 9.95 -23.19
C LEU A 424 -11.82 10.43 -23.87
N ASP A 425 -10.68 9.99 -23.37
CA ASP A 425 -9.38 10.19 -24.02
C ASP A 425 -8.75 8.82 -24.36
N PRO A 426 -8.71 8.42 -25.65
CA PRO A 426 -9.33 9.08 -26.81
C PRO A 426 -10.89 8.99 -26.80
N PRO A 427 -11.61 9.84 -27.55
CA PRO A 427 -13.07 9.78 -27.66
C PRO A 427 -13.58 8.43 -28.14
N LEU A 428 -14.70 7.97 -27.58
CA LEU A 428 -15.24 6.63 -27.84
C LEU A 428 -16.66 6.71 -28.38
N LYS A 429 -16.83 6.33 -29.64
CA LYS A 429 -18.14 6.20 -30.28
C LYS A 429 -18.89 4.98 -29.74
N VAL A 430 -20.18 5.15 -29.43
CA VAL A 430 -21.07 4.10 -28.90
C VAL A 430 -22.39 4.08 -29.67
N TRP A 431 -22.81 2.91 -30.10
CA TRP A 431 -24.13 2.66 -30.72
C TRP A 431 -25.09 2.16 -29.65
N GLY A 432 -26.38 2.50 -29.66
CA GLY A 432 -27.21 2.13 -28.52
C GLY A 432 -28.65 2.62 -28.47
N SER A 433 -29.30 2.26 -27.36
CA SER A 433 -30.48 2.92 -26.81
C SER A 433 -30.14 3.46 -25.42
N TRP A 434 -30.54 4.68 -25.11
CA TRP A 434 -30.34 5.25 -23.77
C TRP A 434 -31.51 6.14 -23.35
N ALA A 435 -32.45 5.56 -22.61
CA ALA A 435 -33.56 6.26 -22.00
C ALA A 435 -33.32 6.49 -20.50
N ALA A 436 -33.93 7.55 -19.96
CA ALA A 436 -33.93 7.84 -18.52
C ALA A 436 -34.68 6.75 -17.73
N GLY A 437 -34.13 6.34 -16.58
CA GLY A 437 -34.76 5.40 -15.65
C GLY A 437 -33.81 4.33 -15.07
N ASP A 438 -34.27 3.64 -14.03
CA ASP A 438 -33.49 2.66 -13.23
C ASP A 438 -33.35 1.26 -13.88
N GLY A 439 -33.52 1.17 -15.20
CA GLY A 439 -33.33 -0.08 -15.95
C GLY A 439 -31.87 -0.58 -15.94
N PRO A 440 -31.64 -1.88 -16.18
CA PRO A 440 -30.30 -2.44 -16.21
C PRO A 440 -29.47 -1.83 -17.33
N VAL A 441 -28.25 -1.38 -17.00
CA VAL A 441 -27.28 -0.89 -17.98
C VAL A 441 -26.57 -2.10 -18.61
N ILE A 442 -26.61 -2.23 -19.93
CA ILE A 442 -25.94 -3.31 -20.67
C ILE A 442 -24.90 -2.71 -21.61
N ILE A 443 -23.67 -3.23 -21.57
CA ILE A 443 -22.62 -2.87 -22.55
C ILE A 443 -22.21 -4.12 -23.31
N CYS A 444 -22.48 -4.14 -24.61
CA CYS A 444 -22.14 -5.20 -25.55
C CYS A 444 -20.69 -5.05 -26.03
N ILE A 445 -19.88 -6.09 -25.84
CA ILE A 445 -18.46 -6.10 -26.19
C ILE A 445 -18.21 -7.05 -27.35
N HIS A 446 -17.37 -6.63 -28.31
CA HIS A 446 -17.09 -7.37 -29.54
C HIS A 446 -15.61 -7.37 -29.92
N ASP A 447 -15.22 -8.36 -30.73
CA ASP A 447 -13.84 -8.72 -31.04
C ASP A 447 -13.36 -8.21 -32.42
N LYS A 448 -12.08 -8.46 -32.77
CA LYS A 448 -11.40 -7.94 -33.98
C LYS A 448 -12.24 -8.13 -35.25
N GLY A 449 -12.37 -7.07 -36.05
CA GLY A 449 -13.03 -7.12 -37.36
C GLY A 449 -14.55 -7.16 -37.30
N LYS A 450 -15.15 -6.82 -36.16
CA LYS A 450 -16.59 -6.55 -36.01
C LYS A 450 -16.79 -5.06 -35.75
N SER A 451 -17.94 -4.52 -36.16
CA SER A 451 -18.36 -3.16 -35.84
C SER A 451 -19.56 -3.24 -34.91
N ALA A 452 -19.68 -2.23 -34.02
CA ALA A 452 -20.80 -2.08 -33.12
C ALA A 452 -22.17 -2.06 -33.81
N SER A 453 -22.24 -1.61 -35.08
CA SER A 453 -23.44 -1.68 -35.92
C SER A 453 -24.02 -3.10 -36.07
N GLN A 454 -23.22 -4.16 -35.91
CA GLN A 454 -23.71 -5.54 -35.98
C GLN A 454 -24.62 -5.91 -34.79
N PHE A 455 -24.61 -5.12 -33.72
CA PHE A 455 -25.51 -5.27 -32.56
C PHE A 455 -26.81 -4.50 -32.71
N GLU A 456 -26.98 -3.67 -33.74
CA GLU A 456 -28.15 -2.79 -33.93
C GLU A 456 -29.48 -3.54 -33.82
N LYS A 457 -29.57 -4.75 -34.39
CA LYS A 457 -30.77 -5.61 -34.32
C LYS A 457 -31.01 -6.26 -32.96
N LEU A 458 -30.04 -6.21 -32.05
CA LEU A 458 -30.07 -6.80 -30.71
C LEU A 458 -30.30 -5.75 -29.63
N LEU A 459 -29.90 -4.49 -29.86
CA LEU A 459 -30.09 -3.39 -28.89
C LEU A 459 -31.55 -3.27 -28.39
N PRO A 460 -32.61 -3.34 -29.25
CA PRO A 460 -33.99 -3.21 -28.77
C PRO A 460 -34.47 -4.38 -27.89
N LEU A 461 -33.88 -5.56 -28.06
CA LEU A 461 -34.24 -6.78 -27.31
C LEU A 461 -33.62 -6.81 -25.91
N LEU A 462 -32.49 -6.12 -25.74
CA LEU A 462 -31.73 -6.08 -24.49
C LEU A 462 -32.25 -5.01 -23.52
N GLY A 463 -32.98 -4.00 -24.03
CA GLY A 463 -33.73 -3.04 -23.20
C GLY A 463 -33.46 -1.56 -23.55
N PRO A 464 -33.79 -0.63 -22.64
CA PRO A 464 -33.76 0.81 -22.90
C PRO A 464 -32.41 1.50 -22.59
N ARG A 465 -31.42 0.79 -22.03
CA ARG A 465 -30.11 1.32 -21.62
C ARG A 465 -28.98 0.38 -22.07
N VAL A 466 -28.78 0.29 -23.38
CA VAL A 466 -27.88 -0.68 -24.02
C VAL A 466 -26.88 0.04 -24.92
N LEU A 467 -25.59 -0.21 -24.72
CA LEU A 467 -24.49 0.40 -25.48
C LEU A 467 -23.61 -0.65 -26.15
N ALA A 468 -23.22 -0.41 -27.40
CA ALA A 468 -22.25 -1.15 -28.18
C ALA A 468 -21.13 -0.16 -28.60
N PRO A 469 -20.06 -0.01 -27.81
CA PRO A 469 -18.88 0.79 -28.16
C PRO A 469 -18.17 0.31 -29.43
N GLU A 470 -17.69 1.25 -30.23
CA GLU A 470 -16.95 1.02 -31.49
C GLU A 470 -15.43 1.10 -31.21
N TRP A 471 -14.74 -0.03 -31.26
CA TRP A 471 -13.32 -0.16 -30.95
C TRP A 471 -12.64 -1.28 -31.77
N ASN A 472 -11.31 -1.24 -31.88
CA ASN A 472 -10.51 -2.26 -32.58
C ASN A 472 -9.75 -3.14 -31.59
N ILE A 473 -10.24 -4.35 -31.28
CA ILE A 473 -9.46 -5.32 -30.49
C ILE A 473 -8.33 -5.91 -31.35
N GLU A 474 -7.09 -5.46 -31.16
CA GLU A 474 -5.92 -6.04 -31.82
C GLU A 474 -5.51 -7.35 -31.13
N SER A 475 -5.83 -8.50 -31.75
CA SER A 475 -5.59 -9.84 -31.18
C SER A 475 -4.24 -10.48 -31.54
N GLU A 476 -3.40 -9.84 -32.36
CA GLU A 476 -2.23 -10.49 -32.96
C GLU A 476 -1.09 -10.79 -31.97
N ASP A 477 -1.00 -10.06 -30.85
CA ASP A 477 0.00 -10.28 -29.80
C ASP A 477 -0.49 -11.14 -28.62
N CYS A 478 -1.60 -11.88 -28.74
CA CYS A 478 -2.07 -12.75 -27.64
C CYS A 478 -1.12 -13.92 -27.28
N LYS A 479 0.05 -14.03 -27.93
CA LYS A 479 1.21 -14.83 -27.46
C LYS A 479 1.96 -14.23 -26.27
N LYS A 480 1.72 -12.96 -25.90
CA LYS A 480 2.41 -12.24 -24.79
C LYS A 480 1.48 -11.59 -23.76
N GLY A 481 0.18 -11.91 -23.76
CA GLY A 481 -0.77 -11.41 -22.76
C GLY A 481 -1.16 -9.93 -22.89
N THR A 482 -0.89 -9.31 -24.04
CA THR A 482 -1.07 -7.87 -24.28
C THR A 482 -2.44 -7.48 -24.86
N CYS A 483 -3.43 -8.39 -24.84
CA CYS A 483 -4.78 -8.21 -25.43
C CYS A 483 -5.67 -7.16 -24.71
N PHE A 484 -5.07 -6.17 -24.02
CA PHE A 484 -5.70 -5.37 -22.95
C PHE A 484 -5.69 -3.84 -23.12
N LYS A 485 -5.07 -3.26 -24.17
CA LYS A 485 -5.10 -1.79 -24.37
C LYS A 485 -6.52 -1.20 -24.36
N ASN A 486 -7.51 -1.91 -24.90
CA ASN A 486 -8.90 -1.45 -24.92
C ASN A 486 -9.66 -1.71 -23.62
N ALA A 487 -9.13 -2.52 -22.70
CA ALA A 487 -9.77 -2.74 -21.43
C ALA A 487 -9.69 -1.49 -20.52
N GLU A 488 -8.65 -0.67 -20.70
CA GLU A 488 -8.57 0.66 -20.09
C GLU A 488 -9.67 1.60 -20.62
N LEU A 489 -9.92 1.60 -21.94
CA LEU A 489 -11.01 2.36 -22.57
C LEU A 489 -12.39 1.88 -22.08
N LEU A 490 -12.60 0.56 -21.95
CA LEU A 490 -13.81 0.00 -21.36
C LEU A 490 -13.96 0.39 -19.88
N LEU A 491 -12.88 0.44 -19.09
CA LEU A 491 -12.93 0.95 -17.72
C LEU A 491 -13.27 2.44 -17.66
N LYS A 492 -12.67 3.27 -18.53
CA LYS A 492 -13.02 4.70 -18.68
C LYS A 492 -14.50 4.89 -19.02
N LEU A 493 -15.08 4.06 -19.88
CA LEU A 493 -16.52 4.06 -20.18
C LEU A 493 -17.38 3.64 -18.97
N VAL A 494 -16.98 2.58 -18.28
CA VAL A 494 -17.64 2.08 -17.06
C VAL A 494 -17.60 3.14 -15.94
N ASP A 495 -16.49 3.86 -15.79
CA ASP A 495 -16.32 4.97 -14.86
C ASP A 495 -17.15 6.20 -15.25
N TYR A 496 -17.18 6.57 -16.54
CA TYR A 496 -18.03 7.65 -17.07
C TYR A 496 -19.53 7.42 -16.78
N LEU A 497 -19.98 6.16 -16.86
CA LEU A 497 -21.36 5.76 -16.58
C LEU A 497 -21.65 5.54 -15.09
N GLY A 498 -20.68 5.77 -14.20
CA GLY A 498 -20.84 5.65 -12.74
C GLY A 498 -20.90 4.22 -12.21
N VAL A 499 -20.41 3.24 -12.97
CA VAL A 499 -20.60 1.82 -12.71
C VAL A 499 -19.41 1.24 -11.93
N ALA A 500 -19.54 1.15 -10.61
CA ALA A 500 -18.46 0.67 -9.74
C ALA A 500 -18.10 -0.82 -9.93
N LYS A 501 -19.10 -1.69 -10.06
CA LYS A 501 -18.97 -3.17 -10.06
C LYS A 501 -19.97 -3.83 -11.02
N PRO A 502 -19.74 -3.78 -12.34
CA PRO A 502 -20.55 -4.57 -13.27
C PRO A 502 -20.52 -6.07 -12.97
N THR A 503 -21.58 -6.75 -13.35
CA THR A 503 -21.56 -8.18 -13.66
C THR A 503 -20.87 -8.36 -15.00
N LEU A 504 -19.88 -9.25 -15.10
CA LEU A 504 -19.43 -9.76 -16.39
C LEU A 504 -20.28 -10.95 -16.79
N PHE A 505 -20.72 -10.98 -18.03
CA PHE A 505 -21.48 -12.07 -18.62
C PHE A 505 -20.81 -12.51 -19.93
N GLY A 506 -20.42 -13.77 -20.03
CA GLY A 506 -19.77 -14.32 -21.21
C GLY A 506 -20.32 -15.68 -21.59
N ILE A 507 -20.49 -15.89 -22.90
CA ILE A 507 -20.93 -17.15 -23.51
C ILE A 507 -19.75 -17.74 -24.29
N ASP A 508 -19.47 -19.04 -24.11
CA ASP A 508 -18.46 -19.81 -24.86
C ASP A 508 -17.09 -19.12 -25.01
N ALA A 509 -16.73 -18.62 -26.20
CA ALA A 509 -15.48 -17.88 -26.40
C ALA A 509 -15.44 -16.55 -25.61
N GLY A 510 -16.57 -15.85 -25.54
CA GLY A 510 -16.72 -14.63 -24.73
C GLY A 510 -16.58 -14.89 -23.23
N ALA A 511 -16.85 -16.11 -22.76
CA ALA A 511 -16.59 -16.53 -21.37
C ALA A 511 -15.09 -16.57 -21.05
N VAL A 512 -14.25 -16.97 -22.01
CA VAL A 512 -12.79 -16.96 -21.86
C VAL A 512 -12.28 -15.53 -21.69
N ILE A 513 -12.74 -14.61 -22.54
CA ILE A 513 -12.30 -13.21 -22.53
C ILE A 513 -12.83 -12.48 -21.29
N ALA A 514 -14.10 -12.69 -20.91
CA ALA A 514 -14.66 -12.19 -19.65
C ALA A 514 -13.89 -12.71 -18.42
N GLY A 515 -13.47 -13.99 -18.44
CA GLY A 515 -12.59 -14.57 -17.42
C GLY A 515 -11.21 -13.90 -17.37
N GLN A 516 -10.61 -13.59 -18.51
CA GLN A 516 -9.34 -12.85 -18.57
C GLN A 516 -9.50 -11.42 -18.02
N PHE A 517 -10.56 -10.69 -18.40
CA PHE A 517 -10.86 -9.36 -17.85
C PHE A 517 -11.06 -9.40 -16.31
N LYS A 518 -11.78 -10.40 -15.79
CA LYS A 518 -11.94 -10.60 -14.34
C LYS A 518 -10.61 -10.85 -13.61
N ARG A 519 -9.61 -11.46 -14.27
CA ARG A 519 -8.28 -11.65 -13.68
C ARG A 519 -7.51 -10.34 -13.64
N SER A 520 -7.50 -9.57 -14.72
CA SER A 520 -6.81 -8.27 -14.81
C SER A 520 -7.41 -7.22 -13.86
N TYR A 521 -8.75 -7.18 -13.72
CA TYR A 521 -9.46 -6.15 -12.96
C TYR A 521 -10.33 -6.76 -11.84
N LYS A 522 -9.70 -7.59 -11.01
CA LYS A 522 -10.37 -8.44 -10.00
C LYS A 522 -11.29 -7.68 -9.04
N THR A 523 -10.94 -6.47 -8.63
CA THR A 523 -11.70 -5.60 -7.70
C THR A 523 -12.88 -4.90 -8.37
N ARG A 524 -12.77 -4.59 -9.67
CA ARG A 524 -13.72 -3.79 -10.45
C ARG A 524 -14.92 -4.56 -11.00
N VAL A 525 -14.99 -5.88 -10.80
CA VAL A 525 -16.10 -6.73 -11.27
C VAL A 525 -16.83 -7.32 -10.07
N GLY A 526 -18.14 -7.13 -9.98
CA GLY A 526 -18.97 -7.68 -8.90
C GLY A 526 -19.10 -9.20 -9.00
N SER A 527 -19.66 -9.65 -10.12
CA SER A 527 -19.94 -11.07 -10.41
C SER A 527 -19.41 -11.46 -11.79
N LEU A 528 -19.06 -12.73 -11.97
CA LEU A 528 -18.77 -13.32 -13.29
C LEU A 528 -19.77 -14.45 -13.51
N VAL A 529 -20.63 -14.27 -14.52
CA VAL A 529 -21.60 -15.24 -15.01
C VAL A 529 -21.03 -15.88 -16.26
N LEU A 530 -20.78 -17.18 -16.18
CA LEU A 530 -20.30 -17.99 -17.28
C LEU A 530 -21.44 -18.88 -17.76
N LEU A 531 -21.65 -18.89 -19.07
CA LEU A 531 -22.75 -19.59 -19.72
C LEU A 531 -22.18 -20.45 -20.85
N ASN A 532 -22.55 -21.72 -20.87
CA ASN A 532 -22.02 -22.73 -21.77
C ASN A 532 -23.12 -23.21 -22.72
N MET A 533 -22.88 -23.17 -24.03
CA MET A 533 -23.72 -23.84 -25.01
C MET A 533 -23.11 -25.19 -25.40
N ARG A 534 -23.97 -26.15 -25.76
CA ARG A 534 -23.53 -27.47 -26.18
C ARG A 534 -23.04 -27.40 -27.63
N LEU A 535 -21.72 -27.30 -27.79
CA LEU A 535 -21.01 -27.28 -29.08
C LEU A 535 -20.09 -28.50 -29.17
N ASP A 536 -20.15 -29.24 -30.28
CA ASP A 536 -19.50 -30.54 -30.44
C ASP A 536 -18.08 -30.41 -31.06
N HIS A 537 -16.96 -30.54 -30.30
CA HIS A 537 -15.55 -30.27 -30.77
C HIS A 537 -14.39 -31.21 -30.24
N ASN A 538 -14.06 -32.30 -30.95
CA ASN A 538 -13.17 -33.48 -30.64
C ASN A 538 -12.28 -33.52 -29.35
N GLU A 539 -12.55 -34.44 -28.41
CA GLU A 539 -11.79 -34.57 -27.13
C GLU A 539 -10.38 -35.19 -27.25
N LYS A 540 -10.15 -36.13 -28.18
CA LYS A 540 -8.88 -36.88 -28.26
C LYS A 540 -7.71 -35.98 -28.63
N SER A 541 -7.93 -35.04 -29.55
CA SER A 541 -6.90 -34.13 -30.05
C SER A 541 -6.35 -33.21 -28.96
N TYR A 542 -7.23 -32.64 -28.12
CA TYR A 542 -6.83 -31.83 -26.97
C TYR A 542 -5.97 -32.63 -25.96
N LYS A 543 -6.38 -33.86 -25.62
CA LYS A 543 -5.63 -34.72 -24.68
C LYS A 543 -4.24 -35.07 -25.21
N ALA A 544 -4.11 -35.32 -26.51
CA ALA A 544 -2.84 -35.63 -27.15
C ALA A 544 -1.88 -34.44 -27.16
N ALA A 545 -2.39 -33.23 -27.45
CA ALA A 545 -1.60 -32.00 -27.46
C ALA A 545 -1.12 -31.61 -26.04
N ASN A 546 -2.05 -31.50 -25.08
CA ASN A 546 -1.74 -31.12 -23.69
C ASN A 546 -0.81 -32.11 -22.96
N LYS A 547 -0.70 -33.36 -23.43
CA LYS A 547 0.25 -34.35 -22.90
C LYS A 547 1.68 -34.17 -23.45
N LYS A 548 1.84 -33.55 -24.62
CA LYS A 548 3.16 -33.23 -25.21
C LYS A 548 3.72 -31.90 -24.69
N ASP A 549 2.85 -30.91 -24.46
CA ASP A 549 3.22 -29.62 -23.89
C ASP A 549 2.10 -29.12 -22.96
N PRO A 550 2.33 -29.06 -21.63
CA PRO A 550 1.35 -28.57 -20.68
C PRO A 550 0.99 -27.07 -20.83
N SER A 551 1.82 -26.27 -21.51
CA SER A 551 1.53 -24.86 -21.79
C SER A 551 0.41 -24.68 -22.83
N ILE A 552 0.12 -25.73 -23.62
CA ILE A 552 -0.97 -25.73 -24.60
C ILE A 552 -2.33 -25.50 -23.95
N ALA A 553 -2.53 -25.86 -22.67
CA ALA A 553 -3.74 -25.50 -21.92
C ALA A 553 -3.99 -23.97 -21.85
N THR A 554 -2.94 -23.16 -22.03
CA THR A 554 -3.00 -21.70 -22.07
C THR A 554 -3.08 -21.19 -23.50
N ALA A 555 -2.33 -21.78 -24.44
CA ALA A 555 -2.38 -21.40 -25.86
C ALA A 555 -3.73 -21.73 -26.54
N PHE A 556 -4.43 -22.80 -26.10
CA PHE A 556 -5.81 -23.09 -26.54
C PHE A 556 -6.83 -22.04 -26.08
N MET A 557 -6.47 -21.15 -25.15
CA MET A 557 -7.34 -20.02 -24.74
C MET A 557 -7.21 -18.79 -25.66
N THR A 558 -6.33 -18.81 -26.67
CA THR A 558 -5.95 -17.62 -27.46
C THR A 558 -5.74 -17.88 -28.96
N GLY A 559 -6.18 -19.03 -29.50
CA GLY A 559 -6.04 -19.40 -30.92
C GLY A 559 -7.30 -19.15 -31.76
N PRO A 560 -7.20 -18.77 -33.05
CA PRO A 560 -8.35 -18.34 -33.85
C PRO A 560 -9.08 -19.51 -34.53
N PHE A 561 -10.11 -20.09 -33.88
CA PHE A 561 -10.91 -21.17 -34.46
C PHE A 561 -12.39 -21.15 -34.04
N ILE A 562 -13.26 -21.26 -35.05
CA ILE A 562 -14.65 -21.76 -34.96
C ILE A 562 -15.64 -20.79 -34.25
N SER A 563 -16.94 -21.07 -34.23
CA SER A 563 -17.86 -20.58 -35.25
C SER A 563 -19.37 -20.77 -34.93
N TYR A 564 -20.25 -19.78 -35.21
CA TYR A 564 -21.74 -19.74 -35.13
C TYR A 564 -22.41 -20.89 -34.33
N TYR A 565 -23.08 -20.58 -33.22
CA TYR A 565 -24.46 -20.07 -33.29
C TYR A 565 -24.76 -19.20 -32.05
N ILE A 566 -25.12 -17.92 -32.21
CA ILE A 566 -26.07 -17.33 -31.24
C ILE A 566 -27.45 -17.79 -31.68
N GLY A 567 -28.30 -18.12 -30.71
CA GLY A 567 -29.68 -18.50 -30.93
C GLY A 567 -30.42 -17.59 -31.90
N ASP A 568 -31.32 -18.20 -32.66
CA ASP A 568 -32.20 -17.50 -33.57
C ASP A 568 -33.03 -16.46 -32.80
N PHE A 569 -32.79 -15.17 -33.07
CA PHE A 569 -33.53 -14.07 -32.45
C PHE A 569 -34.97 -13.93 -32.96
N SER A 570 -35.42 -14.82 -33.86
CA SER A 570 -36.85 -15.06 -34.10
C SER A 570 -37.54 -15.81 -32.94
N ALA A 571 -36.77 -16.40 -32.01
CA ALA A 571 -37.30 -17.13 -30.86
C ALA A 571 -38.24 -16.25 -30.01
N PRO A 572 -39.39 -16.78 -29.53
CA PRO A 572 -40.38 -16.01 -28.78
C PRO A 572 -39.79 -15.24 -27.58
N ALA A 573 -40.32 -14.04 -27.35
CA ALA A 573 -39.83 -13.11 -26.33
C ALA A 573 -39.73 -13.73 -24.92
N GLU A 574 -40.59 -14.71 -24.60
CA GLU A 574 -40.60 -15.42 -23.33
C GLU A 574 -39.33 -16.26 -23.07
N THR A 575 -38.72 -16.80 -24.13
CA THR A 575 -37.42 -17.51 -24.07
C THR A 575 -36.27 -16.53 -23.90
N GLN A 576 -36.31 -15.39 -24.60
CA GLN A 576 -35.31 -14.32 -24.48
C GLN A 576 -35.33 -13.68 -23.07
N HIS A 577 -36.52 -13.52 -22.51
CA HIS A 577 -36.74 -13.02 -21.15
C HIS A 577 -36.13 -13.92 -20.06
N LYS A 578 -36.02 -15.24 -20.29
CA LYS A 578 -35.34 -16.16 -19.35
C LYS A 578 -33.82 -15.96 -19.31
N MET A 579 -33.17 -15.63 -20.44
CA MET A 579 -31.73 -15.33 -20.47
C MET A 579 -31.41 -14.02 -19.73
N CYS A 580 -32.26 -13.00 -19.90
CA CYS A 580 -32.04 -11.69 -19.30
C CYS A 580 -32.26 -11.64 -17.77
N LYS A 581 -33.00 -12.60 -17.20
CA LYS A 581 -33.25 -12.68 -15.73
C LYS A 581 -31.99 -12.84 -14.86
N ASN A 582 -30.86 -13.25 -15.45
CA ASN A 582 -29.59 -13.43 -14.74
C ASN A 582 -28.61 -12.24 -14.91
N LEU A 583 -29.02 -11.19 -15.63
CA LEU A 583 -28.22 -9.97 -15.80
C LEU A 583 -28.34 -9.10 -14.53
N GLY A 584 -27.21 -8.56 -14.06
CA GLY A 584 -27.19 -7.63 -12.93
C GLY A 584 -27.64 -6.22 -13.33
N LYS A 585 -27.86 -5.34 -12.32
CA LYS A 585 -28.18 -3.92 -12.52
C LYS A 585 -27.25 -3.20 -13.50
N THR A 586 -26.01 -3.64 -13.60
CA THR A 586 -25.15 -3.32 -14.73
C THR A 586 -24.41 -4.56 -15.19
N THR A 587 -24.46 -4.85 -16.49
CA THR A 587 -23.85 -6.04 -17.07
C THR A 587 -23.01 -5.69 -18.30
N LEU A 588 -21.74 -6.11 -18.30
CA LEU A 588 -20.91 -6.14 -19.50
C LEU A 588 -21.12 -7.52 -20.14
N MET A 589 -21.59 -7.54 -21.38
CA MET A 589 -21.97 -8.75 -22.10
C MET A 589 -20.99 -8.99 -23.25
N TRP A 590 -20.36 -10.17 -23.28
CA TRP A 590 -19.48 -10.62 -24.37
C TRP A 590 -20.22 -11.70 -25.22
N PRO A 591 -21.05 -11.29 -26.19
CA PRO A 591 -21.76 -12.19 -27.09
C PRO A 591 -20.84 -12.89 -28.10
N LEU A 592 -21.24 -14.10 -28.52
CA LEU A 592 -20.57 -14.88 -29.56
C LEU A 592 -20.77 -14.25 -30.96
N CYS A 593 -19.73 -13.65 -31.53
CA CYS A 593 -19.89 -12.90 -32.79
C CYS A 593 -20.23 -13.79 -34.00
N LYS A 594 -21.35 -13.46 -34.68
CA LYS A 594 -21.94 -14.15 -35.85
C LYS A 594 -20.93 -14.82 -36.82
N GLY A 595 -20.30 -14.03 -37.70
CA GLY A 595 -19.85 -14.50 -39.04
C GLY A 595 -18.68 -15.49 -39.07
N TYR A 596 -18.99 -16.78 -38.95
CA TYR A 596 -18.02 -17.83 -38.61
C TYR A 596 -18.80 -19.17 -38.65
N LEU A 597 -18.55 -20.20 -39.50
CA LEU A 597 -19.41 -21.45 -39.57
C LEU A 597 -18.74 -22.75 -39.00
N PRO A 598 -19.47 -23.64 -38.27
CA PRO A 598 -18.89 -24.82 -37.60
C PRO A 598 -18.72 -26.05 -38.51
N ASP A 599 -17.74 -26.90 -38.19
CA ASP A 599 -17.46 -28.19 -38.87
C ASP A 599 -18.31 -29.33 -38.25
N PRO A 600 -19.14 -30.05 -39.04
CA PRO A 600 -20.06 -31.07 -38.54
C PRO A 600 -19.41 -32.39 -38.07
N GLN A 601 -18.09 -32.60 -38.22
CA GLN A 601 -17.44 -33.89 -37.87
C GLN A 601 -16.80 -33.96 -36.48
N CYS A 602 -17.08 -32.99 -35.59
CA CYS A 602 -16.31 -32.76 -34.36
C CYS A 602 -17.12 -33.11 -33.08
N THR A 603 -16.51 -33.66 -32.01
CA THR A 603 -17.25 -34.16 -30.80
C THR A 603 -16.51 -34.06 -29.42
N PHE A 604 -16.94 -33.16 -28.53
CA PHE A 604 -16.50 -32.97 -27.11
C PHE A 604 -17.45 -32.00 -26.39
N SER A 605 -17.24 -31.72 -25.10
CA SER A 605 -17.95 -30.69 -24.34
C SER A 605 -17.01 -29.67 -23.67
N GLY A 606 -17.29 -28.37 -23.87
CA GLY A 606 -16.59 -27.25 -23.22
C GLY A 606 -16.69 -27.23 -21.68
N ASN A 607 -17.58 -28.03 -21.11
CA ASN A 607 -17.82 -28.22 -19.68
C ASN A 607 -16.54 -28.29 -18.82
N LYS A 608 -15.50 -29.02 -19.25
CA LYS A 608 -14.26 -29.18 -18.46
C LYS A 608 -13.43 -27.89 -18.37
N ILE A 609 -13.52 -26.99 -19.36
CA ILE A 609 -12.83 -25.69 -19.34
C ILE A 609 -13.60 -24.73 -18.44
N MET A 610 -14.93 -24.69 -18.60
CA MET A 610 -15.82 -23.83 -17.83
C MET A 610 -15.86 -24.20 -16.34
N MET A 611 -15.83 -25.50 -15.99
CA MET A 611 -15.66 -25.94 -14.60
C MET A 611 -14.31 -25.48 -14.01
N LYS A 612 -13.19 -25.66 -14.74
CA LYS A 612 -11.89 -25.15 -14.28
C LYS A 612 -11.87 -23.62 -14.09
N MET A 613 -12.56 -22.87 -14.95
CA MET A 613 -12.70 -21.42 -14.79
C MET A 613 -13.56 -21.05 -13.58
N LYS A 614 -14.71 -21.73 -13.39
CA LYS A 614 -15.57 -21.59 -12.20
C LYS A 614 -14.75 -21.78 -10.92
N ASP A 615 -14.01 -22.88 -10.82
CA ASP A 615 -13.25 -23.23 -9.62
C ASP A 615 -12.07 -22.26 -9.38
N ALA A 616 -11.34 -21.90 -10.43
CA ALA A 616 -10.21 -20.98 -10.33
C ALA A 616 -10.61 -19.52 -10.03
N MET A 617 -11.80 -19.07 -10.47
CA MET A 617 -12.24 -17.68 -10.33
C MET A 617 -13.34 -17.47 -9.29
N LYS A 618 -13.91 -18.54 -8.72
CA LYS A 618 -15.11 -18.52 -7.87
C LYS A 618 -16.30 -17.83 -8.56
N ALA A 619 -16.54 -18.21 -9.82
CA ALA A 619 -17.59 -17.66 -10.67
C ALA A 619 -18.90 -18.47 -10.59
N THR A 620 -20.00 -17.92 -11.11
CA THR A 620 -21.27 -18.64 -11.25
C THR A 620 -21.36 -19.23 -12.65
N LEU A 621 -21.53 -20.55 -12.74
CA LEU A 621 -21.87 -21.23 -13.99
C LEU A 621 -23.40 -21.36 -14.04
N VAL A 622 -24.02 -20.85 -15.10
CA VAL A 622 -25.47 -20.97 -15.33
C VAL A 622 -25.70 -21.83 -16.56
N ASP A 623 -26.43 -22.93 -16.39
CA ASP A 623 -26.82 -23.80 -17.49
C ASP A 623 -28.04 -23.19 -18.19
N SER A 624 -27.92 -22.90 -19.49
CA SER A 624 -28.89 -22.07 -20.23
C SER A 624 -29.96 -22.88 -20.97
N TRP A 625 -29.74 -24.18 -21.14
CA TRP A 625 -30.62 -25.05 -21.92
C TRP A 625 -31.04 -26.28 -21.08
N GLN A 626 -31.98 -26.06 -20.16
CA GLN A 626 -32.83 -27.14 -19.64
C GLN A 626 -33.95 -27.48 -20.63
N MET A 627 -33.58 -27.81 -21.87
CA MET A 627 -34.51 -28.33 -22.88
C MET A 627 -33.95 -29.63 -23.44
N ASP A 628 -34.83 -30.62 -23.59
CA ASP A 628 -34.48 -31.87 -24.24
C ASP A 628 -34.14 -31.60 -25.73
N PRO A 629 -33.14 -32.29 -26.32
CA PRO A 629 -32.80 -32.16 -27.73
C PRO A 629 -34.00 -32.30 -28.68
N GLU A 630 -34.99 -33.14 -28.33
CA GLU A 630 -36.18 -33.37 -29.14
C GLU A 630 -37.11 -32.14 -29.16
N ASP A 631 -37.24 -31.42 -28.05
CA ASP A 631 -38.06 -30.20 -27.95
C ASP A 631 -37.40 -29.00 -28.63
N MET A 632 -36.06 -28.94 -28.59
CA MET A 632 -35.28 -27.97 -29.36
C MET A 632 -35.42 -28.20 -30.87
N ALA A 633 -35.37 -29.46 -31.33
CA ALA A 633 -35.61 -29.80 -32.73
C ALA A 633 -37.03 -29.42 -33.20
N LYS A 634 -38.06 -29.71 -32.38
CA LYS A 634 -39.46 -29.28 -32.64
C LYS A 634 -39.58 -27.76 -32.74
N ALA A 635 -38.90 -27.00 -31.88
CA ALA A 635 -38.92 -25.54 -31.91
C ALA A 635 -38.26 -24.98 -33.19
N VAL A 636 -37.11 -25.51 -33.59
CA VAL A 636 -36.40 -25.11 -34.82
C VAL A 636 -37.21 -25.45 -36.08
N LEU A 637 -37.80 -26.64 -36.16
CA LEU A 637 -38.65 -27.05 -37.28
C LEU A 637 -39.90 -26.15 -37.41
N LYS A 638 -40.45 -25.68 -36.29
CA LYS A 638 -41.62 -24.77 -36.25
C LYS A 638 -41.27 -23.32 -36.61
N ALA A 639 -40.01 -22.91 -36.45
CA ALA A 639 -39.51 -21.60 -36.89
C ALA A 639 -39.13 -21.57 -38.39
N ALA A 640 -38.69 -22.72 -38.93
CA ALA A 640 -38.28 -22.86 -40.33
C ALA A 640 -39.42 -22.73 -41.37
N THR A 641 -40.69 -22.70 -40.94
CA THR A 641 -41.86 -22.57 -41.81
C THR A 641 -42.30 -21.12 -42.03
N LEU A 642 -41.41 -20.28 -42.58
CA LEU A 642 -41.76 -18.97 -43.15
C LEU A 642 -41.36 -18.91 -44.65
N PRO A 643 -42.10 -18.15 -45.49
CA PRO A 643 -42.17 -18.45 -46.90
C PRO A 643 -41.01 -17.86 -47.74
N GLY A 644 -40.18 -18.76 -48.26
CA GLY A 644 -39.14 -18.47 -49.26
C GLY A 644 -38.15 -19.63 -49.34
N GLY A 645 -38.20 -20.44 -50.42
CA GLY A 645 -37.35 -21.63 -50.59
C GLY A 645 -35.84 -21.30 -50.62
N SER A 646 -34.92 -22.26 -50.48
CA SER A 646 -34.96 -23.73 -50.65
C SER A 646 -33.63 -24.31 -50.12
N SER A 647 -33.45 -25.57 -49.71
CA SER A 647 -34.25 -26.79 -49.82
C SER A 647 -34.01 -27.74 -48.61
N VAL A 648 -35.06 -28.39 -48.10
CA VAL A 648 -34.99 -29.38 -46.98
C VAL A 648 -35.02 -30.82 -47.53
N LYS A 649 -34.46 -31.07 -48.72
CA LYS A 649 -34.73 -32.30 -49.50
C LYS A 649 -33.51 -33.22 -49.74
N GLN A 650 -32.41 -33.02 -49.02
CA GLN A 650 -31.18 -33.82 -49.17
C GLN A 650 -30.59 -34.39 -47.86
N LEU A 651 -31.31 -34.29 -46.73
CA LEU A 651 -30.90 -34.83 -45.43
C LEU A 651 -32.05 -35.57 -44.72
N CYS A 652 -32.62 -36.54 -45.43
CA CYS A 652 -33.15 -37.76 -44.81
C CYS A 652 -32.09 -38.85 -44.96
#